data_AF-A0A3B9D009-F1
#
_entry.id   AF-A0A3B9D009-F1
#
_cell.length_a   1.000
_cell.length_b   1.000
_cell.length_c   1.000
_cell.angle_alpha   90.00
_cell.angle_beta   90.00
_cell.angle_gamma   90.00
#
_symmetry.space_group_name_H-M   'P 1'
#
loop_
_entity.id
_entity.type
_entity.pdbx_description
1 polymer ?
#
loop_
_entity_poly.entity_id
_entity_poly.type
_entity_poly.pdbx_seq_one_letter_code
_entity_poly.pdbx_strand_id
1 'polypeptide(L)'
;MKAIEILCIAGLLLFSRASTADDEYESRRSQYLDWIVETFGRLEPGMKPLDGRAWSLNQARLFLDEDTEKANRYFETVKLTFDADFMGIRLLKTWLDFRESQRLSPAAKQHLKSIIRDWPMDRKGGISRRARWPPGFTENHDLMHLTLGLFSEELRGQPIQPQINELRRFLSWRFERGFYEWGSHRYQLHYTNPLTVLAIHAPDSHIRRAATDQLNIIFAERVVMSVGGYLGGPGMRSYDRNRGCDYLDNNRYDSFLPTMWLAFGTGEPRFDFSRSELEPAGDGYGNGRDPRLNQDEGMFLATAQLTPHPIVKELLDEVSKQPEMLYTGRRASAGHPFQNASPAHPRSQQVVVYYNTPHVSLGSLQYLPDAGKMSVSYNSRPRFFSVMFAEKPEQVLRTRLSEESLDAGARSYNYIADRVVQHRDWLMAAGELSASHGLKSRRSGAWDLFRVGRGLCAHIELPGPWHVFQVSDLDRYQSEEAFIAALQQPSIRDGHAHGRALNGDRIKVDLTTMAIQINGASRHSQMEMLHDSPFLKSRFGSGEITIRTNQQSVTFDNTALQVEADRLPDLSRGHARWGQSEFAENTTRVTHARAMGGRSPDHDCLLKAVSILLPGNEGGSVRLAVYAGGQLDHGPHGGRPAQLLYDFGRTPKGLTGWNTVTHPTGVFIPADTPIWLVWKSADQNVEVAYFEKHSTPSDFQSVRGRWDSRVIQLNAESPWPRVWPGTDGGTFDSAEYCCFLTLEPLKQSSRD
;
A
#
# COMPACT_ATOMS: atom_id res chain seq x y z
N MET A 1 5.43 78.61 -1.12
CA MET A 1 4.86 78.33 -2.46
C MET A 1 5.81 77.39 -3.19
N LYS A 2 5.24 76.31 -3.76
CA LYS A 2 5.61 75.57 -4.99
C LYS A 2 6.85 76.07 -5.76
N ALA A 3 7.62 75.28 -6.49
CA ALA A 3 7.65 73.86 -6.85
C ALA A 3 8.81 73.69 -7.86
N ILE A 4 9.38 72.46 -7.91
CA ILE A 4 9.76 71.68 -9.11
C ILE A 4 10.66 72.36 -10.16
N GLU A 5 11.88 71.84 -10.38
CA GLU A 5 12.24 70.84 -11.41
C GLU A 5 13.77 70.74 -11.52
N ILE A 6 14.33 69.53 -11.62
CA ILE A 6 15.46 69.17 -12.52
C ILE A 6 15.58 67.65 -12.52
N LEU A 7 15.52 67.11 -13.74
CA LEU A 7 15.77 65.75 -14.16
C LEU A 7 17.29 65.51 -14.24
N CYS A 8 17.83 64.43 -13.67
CA CYS A 8 19.01 63.72 -14.17
C CYS A 8 19.18 62.35 -13.48
N ILE A 9 18.88 61.29 -14.23
CA ILE A 9 19.63 60.03 -14.38
C ILE A 9 20.46 59.56 -13.16
N ALA A 10 19.90 58.63 -12.40
CA ALA A 10 20.61 57.53 -11.75
C ALA A 10 19.69 56.29 -11.88
N GLY A 11 20.06 55.29 -12.66
CA GLY A 11 20.95 54.24 -12.16
C GLY A 11 20.23 53.20 -11.29
N LEU A 12 18.95 52.89 -11.54
CA LEU A 12 18.29 51.71 -10.95
C LEU A 12 18.60 50.48 -11.79
N LEU A 13 19.77 49.89 -11.50
CA LEU A 13 20.06 48.48 -11.78
C LEU A 13 19.03 47.63 -11.03
N LEU A 14 17.91 47.33 -11.69
CA LEU A 14 17.04 46.22 -11.34
C LEU A 14 17.84 44.93 -11.62
N PHE A 15 18.54 44.44 -10.60
CA PHE A 15 18.93 43.04 -10.55
C PHE A 15 17.64 42.22 -10.49
N SER A 16 17.15 41.74 -11.63
CA SER A 16 16.24 40.59 -11.62
C SER A 16 17.07 39.40 -11.15
N ARG A 17 17.02 39.09 -9.85
CA ARG A 17 17.37 37.75 -9.39
C ARG A 17 16.48 36.79 -10.18
N ALA A 18 17.08 35.93 -11.00
CA ALA A 18 16.37 34.79 -11.54
C ALA A 18 15.79 34.02 -10.33
N SER A 19 14.46 33.84 -10.28
CA SER A 19 13.85 33.08 -9.19
C SER A 19 14.40 31.66 -9.23
N THR A 20 14.87 31.19 -8.09
CA THR A 20 15.32 29.80 -7.94
C THR A 20 14.10 28.87 -7.88
N ALA A 21 14.29 27.57 -8.08
CA ALA A 21 13.22 26.60 -7.88
C ALA A 21 12.66 26.64 -6.44
N ASP A 22 13.50 27.00 -5.47
CA ASP A 22 13.10 27.15 -4.06
C ASP A 22 12.15 28.34 -3.86
N ASP A 23 12.43 29.48 -4.50
CA ASP A 23 11.54 30.65 -4.49
C ASP A 23 10.15 30.31 -5.08
N GLU A 24 10.10 29.45 -6.11
CA GLU A 24 8.85 28.99 -6.71
C GLU A 24 8.03 28.11 -5.76
N TYR A 25 8.69 27.19 -5.02
CA TYR A 25 8.01 26.34 -4.04
C TYR A 25 7.47 27.17 -2.89
N GLU A 26 8.28 28.08 -2.34
CA GLU A 26 7.87 28.95 -1.24
C GLU A 26 6.70 29.85 -1.66
N SER A 27 6.76 30.47 -2.84
CA SER A 27 5.67 31.30 -3.35
C SER A 27 4.36 30.53 -3.47
N ARG A 28 4.36 29.31 -4.02
CA ARG A 28 3.12 28.49 -4.13
C ARG A 28 2.58 28.08 -2.76
N ARG A 29 3.46 27.73 -1.82
CA ARG A 29 3.07 27.38 -0.45
C ARG A 29 2.45 28.55 0.27
N SER A 30 3.05 29.74 0.21
CA SER A 30 2.48 30.96 0.79
C SER A 30 1.10 31.27 0.20
N GLN A 31 0.96 31.25 -1.13
CA GLN A 31 -0.33 31.44 -1.80
C GLN A 31 -1.41 30.46 -1.33
N TYR A 32 -1.02 29.20 -1.11
CA TYR A 32 -1.93 28.18 -0.59
C TYR A 32 -2.37 28.46 0.84
N LEU A 33 -1.44 28.85 1.72
CA LEU A 33 -1.74 29.16 3.12
C LEU A 33 -2.64 30.40 3.23
N ASP A 34 -2.36 31.44 2.46
CA ASP A 34 -3.18 32.65 2.39
C ASP A 34 -4.60 32.30 1.92
N TRP A 35 -4.70 31.50 0.86
CA TRP A 35 -6.00 31.03 0.35
C TRP A 35 -6.78 30.22 1.40
N ILE A 36 -6.11 29.37 2.18
CA ILE A 36 -6.73 28.63 3.28
C ILE A 36 -7.27 29.59 4.33
N VAL A 37 -6.47 30.56 4.80
CA VAL A 37 -6.90 31.52 5.81
C VAL A 37 -8.09 32.34 5.33
N GLU A 38 -8.03 32.88 4.11
CA GLU A 38 -9.10 33.67 3.52
C GLU A 38 -10.38 32.84 3.36
N THR A 39 -10.26 31.65 2.77
CA THR A 39 -11.43 30.89 2.32
C THR A 39 -12.04 30.07 3.44
N PHE A 40 -11.22 29.39 4.25
CA PHE A 40 -11.72 28.63 5.40
C PHE A 40 -12.07 29.53 6.58
N GLY A 41 -11.42 30.69 6.72
CA GLY A 41 -11.82 31.69 7.72
C GLY A 41 -13.27 32.14 7.55
N ARG A 42 -13.76 32.29 6.30
CA ARG A 42 -15.18 32.60 6.00
C ARG A 42 -16.14 31.49 6.41
N LEU A 43 -15.67 30.24 6.43
CA LEU A 43 -16.47 29.05 6.74
C LEU A 43 -16.37 28.65 8.23
N GLU A 44 -15.41 29.21 8.97
CA GLU A 44 -15.10 28.86 10.36
C GLU A 44 -16.32 28.79 11.30
N PRO A 45 -17.30 29.73 11.27
CA PRO A 45 -18.46 29.66 12.18
C PRO A 45 -19.31 28.39 12.04
N GLY A 46 -19.26 27.74 10.88
CA GLY A 46 -19.98 26.49 10.61
C GLY A 46 -19.13 25.23 10.77
N MET A 47 -17.84 25.36 11.09
CA MET A 47 -16.94 24.21 11.21
C MET A 47 -17.07 23.54 12.57
N LYS A 48 -17.09 22.20 12.56
CA LYS A 48 -16.94 21.41 13.79
C LYS A 48 -15.46 21.34 14.18
N PRO A 49 -15.13 21.19 15.48
CA PRO A 49 -13.73 21.10 15.92
C PRO A 49 -12.90 19.98 15.27
N LEU A 50 -13.53 18.92 14.76
CA LEU A 50 -12.85 17.79 14.11
C LEU A 50 -12.92 17.80 12.58
N ASP A 51 -13.39 18.92 12.03
CA ASP A 51 -13.28 19.17 10.60
C ASP A 51 -11.80 19.31 10.21
N GLY A 52 -11.39 18.66 9.12
CA GLY A 52 -10.03 18.80 8.61
C GLY A 52 -9.67 20.24 8.24
N ARG A 53 -10.66 20.99 7.76
CA ARG A 53 -10.53 22.42 7.45
C ARG A 53 -10.25 23.25 8.69
N ALA A 54 -10.83 22.88 9.84
CA ALA A 54 -10.59 23.59 11.10
C ALA A 54 -9.13 23.38 11.55
N TRP A 55 -8.59 22.17 11.41
CA TRP A 55 -7.16 21.94 11.65
C TRP A 55 -6.31 22.75 10.66
N SER A 56 -6.57 22.66 9.36
CA SER A 56 -5.78 23.35 8.32
C SER A 56 -5.81 24.86 8.45
N LEU A 57 -6.95 25.47 8.77
CA LEU A 57 -7.07 26.90 9.04
C LEU A 57 -6.16 27.31 10.20
N ASN A 58 -6.20 26.59 11.32
CA ASN A 58 -5.43 26.92 12.50
C ASN A 58 -3.94 26.58 12.36
N GLN A 59 -3.59 25.56 11.58
CA GLN A 59 -2.21 25.28 11.17
C GLN A 59 -1.66 26.43 10.30
N ALA A 60 -2.42 26.89 9.30
CA ALA A 60 -2.02 28.00 8.43
C ALA A 60 -1.81 29.30 9.21
N ARG A 61 -2.72 29.64 10.13
CA ARG A 61 -2.59 30.75 11.09
C ARG A 61 -1.26 30.73 11.85
N LEU A 62 -0.86 29.57 12.38
CA LEU A 62 0.43 29.45 13.08
C LEU A 62 1.64 29.60 12.14
N PHE A 63 1.55 29.13 10.89
CA PHE A 63 2.63 29.28 9.91
C PHE A 63 2.80 30.73 9.44
N LEU A 64 1.70 31.43 9.19
CA LEU A 64 1.66 32.83 8.77
C LEU A 64 1.84 33.82 9.94
N ASP A 65 1.77 33.34 11.18
CA ASP A 65 1.80 34.19 12.39
C ASP A 65 0.60 35.15 12.49
N GLU A 66 -0.55 34.70 12.00
CA GLU A 66 -1.78 35.46 11.94
C GLU A 66 -2.84 34.81 12.82
N ASP A 67 -3.63 35.61 13.56
CA ASP A 67 -4.72 35.10 14.42
C ASP A 67 -4.27 33.94 15.36
N THR A 68 -3.02 33.97 15.84
CA THR A 68 -2.42 32.89 16.63
C THR A 68 -3.18 32.61 17.91
N GLU A 69 -3.84 33.60 18.52
CA GLU A 69 -4.74 33.41 19.66
C GLU A 69 -5.92 32.48 19.33
N LYS A 70 -6.52 32.60 18.14
CA LYS A 70 -7.62 31.71 17.70
C LYS A 70 -7.10 30.29 17.50
N ALA A 71 -5.95 30.15 16.84
CA ALA A 71 -5.32 28.85 16.64
C ALA A 71 -5.02 28.15 17.97
N ASN A 72 -4.48 28.89 18.94
CA ASN A 72 -4.20 28.35 20.26
C ASN A 72 -5.45 27.91 21.01
N ARG A 73 -6.55 28.69 21.01
CA ARG A 73 -7.83 28.27 21.61
C ARG A 73 -8.36 26.96 20.99
N TYR A 74 -8.19 26.78 19.68
CA TYR A 74 -8.54 25.53 19.02
C TYR A 74 -7.69 24.36 19.53
N PHE A 75 -6.36 24.50 19.53
CA PHE A 75 -5.44 23.43 19.94
C PHE A 75 -5.46 23.14 21.44
N GLU A 76 -5.91 24.06 22.29
CA GLU A 76 -6.12 23.85 23.73
C GLU A 76 -7.38 23.01 24.02
N THR A 77 -8.32 22.92 23.08
CA THR A 77 -9.66 22.36 23.33
C THR A 77 -10.03 21.16 22.46
N VAL A 78 -9.28 20.89 21.39
CA VAL A 78 -9.53 19.77 20.47
C VAL A 78 -9.52 18.41 21.19
N LYS A 79 -10.45 17.52 20.85
CA LYS A 79 -10.57 16.17 21.46
C LYS A 79 -10.75 15.11 20.38
N LEU A 80 -10.01 14.01 20.47
CA LEU A 80 -10.16 12.87 19.56
C LEU A 80 -11.54 12.20 19.73
N THR A 81 -12.08 11.68 18.63
CA THR A 81 -13.30 10.85 18.65
C THR A 81 -13.12 9.61 17.76
N PHE A 82 -14.06 9.30 16.86
CA PHE A 82 -14.02 8.12 15.96
C PHE A 82 -12.97 8.29 14.84
N ASP A 83 -12.37 7.18 14.36
CA ASP A 83 -11.21 7.17 13.43
C ASP A 83 -10.12 8.17 13.83
N ALA A 84 -9.68 8.04 15.08
CA ALA A 84 -8.84 9.03 15.73
C ALA A 84 -7.54 9.30 14.97
N ASP A 85 -6.97 8.32 14.26
CA ASP A 85 -5.65 8.39 13.64
C ASP A 85 -5.51 9.47 12.56
N PHE A 86 -6.54 9.77 11.77
CA PHE A 86 -6.52 10.90 10.82
C PHE A 86 -6.31 12.25 11.52
N MET A 87 -7.04 12.50 12.60
CA MET A 87 -6.85 13.72 13.39
C MET A 87 -5.58 13.62 14.23
N GLY A 88 -5.23 12.44 14.72
CA GLY A 88 -4.01 12.17 15.47
C GLY A 88 -2.76 12.57 14.71
N ILE A 89 -2.62 12.15 13.46
CA ILE A 89 -1.46 12.48 12.63
C ILE A 89 -1.38 13.99 12.34
N ARG A 90 -2.53 14.67 12.21
CA ARG A 90 -2.64 16.13 12.05
C ARG A 90 -2.19 16.88 13.31
N LEU A 91 -2.69 16.48 14.48
CA LEU A 91 -2.30 17.06 15.77
C LEU A 91 -0.83 16.78 16.11
N LEU A 92 -0.33 15.58 15.76
CA LEU A 92 1.08 15.24 15.87
C LEU A 92 1.94 16.18 15.01
N LYS A 93 1.56 16.42 13.74
CA LYS A 93 2.24 17.36 12.85
C LYS A 93 2.31 18.76 13.46
N THR A 94 1.19 19.31 13.94
CA THR A 94 1.17 20.62 14.60
C THR A 94 2.11 20.65 15.81
N TRP A 95 2.06 19.64 16.69
CA TRP A 95 2.94 19.60 17.85
C TRP A 95 4.42 19.55 17.44
N LEU A 96 4.79 18.71 16.48
CA LEU A 96 6.17 18.57 16.00
C LEU A 96 6.70 19.84 15.33
N ASP A 97 5.89 20.51 14.50
CA ASP A 97 6.31 21.75 13.81
C ASP A 97 6.54 22.90 14.78
N PHE A 98 5.75 22.97 15.86
CA PHE A 98 5.71 24.14 16.76
C PHE A 98 6.19 23.87 18.18
N ARG A 99 6.67 22.67 18.54
CA ARG A 99 7.12 22.35 19.90
C ARG A 99 8.20 23.31 20.43
N GLU A 100 9.08 23.79 19.55
CA GLU A 100 10.12 24.78 19.88
C GLU A 100 9.72 26.23 19.59
N SER A 101 8.56 26.47 18.95
CA SER A 101 8.10 27.82 18.55
C SER A 101 7.25 28.49 19.63
N GLN A 102 7.32 29.81 19.76
CA GLN A 102 6.44 30.58 20.66
C GLN A 102 5.03 30.80 20.10
N ARG A 103 4.79 30.50 18.81
CA ARG A 103 3.48 30.68 18.16
C ARG A 103 2.42 29.73 18.68
N LEU A 104 2.83 28.55 19.14
CA LEU A 104 1.95 27.59 19.84
C LEU A 104 2.10 27.81 21.36
N SER A 105 1.00 28.10 22.03
CA SER A 105 0.96 28.42 23.45
C SER A 105 1.44 27.23 24.30
N PRO A 106 1.98 27.48 25.51
CA PRO A 106 2.34 26.39 26.42
C PRO A 106 1.17 25.44 26.74
N ALA A 107 -0.06 25.98 26.85
CA ALA A 107 -1.25 25.19 27.11
C ALA A 107 -1.62 24.29 25.92
N ALA A 108 -1.60 24.84 24.69
CA ALA A 108 -1.80 24.07 23.47
C ALA A 108 -0.74 22.98 23.31
N LYS A 109 0.55 23.31 23.49
CA LYS A 109 1.66 22.36 23.46
C LYS A 109 1.45 21.20 24.41
N GLN A 110 1.10 21.50 25.66
CA GLN A 110 0.91 20.49 26.69
C GLN A 110 -0.31 19.61 26.41
N HIS A 111 -1.40 20.18 25.91
CA HIS A 111 -2.60 19.45 25.53
C HIS A 111 -2.31 18.47 24.38
N LEU A 112 -1.73 18.95 23.28
CA LEU A 112 -1.34 18.10 22.14
C LEU A 112 -0.34 17.02 22.55
N LYS A 113 0.67 17.37 23.35
CA LYS A 113 1.64 16.41 23.90
C LYS A 113 0.95 15.30 24.69
N SER A 114 -0.05 15.63 25.52
CA SER A 114 -0.79 14.63 26.29
C SER A 114 -1.57 13.69 25.37
N ILE A 115 -2.23 14.22 24.34
CA ILE A 115 -2.96 13.41 23.35
C ILE A 115 -2.05 12.37 22.71
N ILE A 116 -0.85 12.78 22.25
CA ILE A 116 0.08 11.86 21.59
C ILE A 116 0.73 10.90 22.60
N ARG A 117 1.17 11.38 23.76
CA ARG A 117 1.78 10.54 24.80
C ARG A 117 0.80 9.46 25.29
N ASP A 118 -0.48 9.78 25.42
CA ASP A 118 -1.48 8.89 26.02
C ASP A 118 -2.23 8.05 24.95
N TRP A 119 -1.75 8.05 23.70
CA TRP A 119 -2.40 7.35 22.60
C TRP A 119 -2.50 5.82 22.82
N PRO A 120 -3.66 5.19 22.65
CA PRO A 120 -3.85 3.77 22.94
C PRO A 120 -3.07 2.84 21.98
N MET A 121 -2.40 1.83 22.55
CA MET A 121 -1.50 0.91 21.83
C MET A 121 -2.11 -0.48 21.54
N ASP A 122 -3.40 -0.68 21.79
CA ASP A 122 -4.12 -1.96 21.78
C ASP A 122 -5.30 -1.98 20.78
N ARG A 123 -5.47 -3.10 20.07
CA ARG A 123 -6.13 -3.16 18.75
C ARG A 123 -7.67 -3.23 18.74
N LYS A 124 -8.36 -2.93 19.84
CA LYS A 124 -9.81 -2.66 19.81
C LYS A 124 -10.05 -1.16 19.72
N GLY A 125 -9.72 -0.60 18.54
CA GLY A 125 -9.79 0.84 18.27
C GLY A 125 -8.46 1.60 18.45
N GLY A 126 -7.34 0.90 18.64
CA GLY A 126 -5.98 1.47 18.77
C GLY A 126 -4.93 0.81 17.86
N ILE A 127 -3.69 1.33 17.97
CA ILE A 127 -2.52 1.14 17.06
C ILE A 127 -2.25 -0.32 16.67
N SER A 128 -1.95 -0.57 15.39
CA SER A 128 -1.17 -1.76 15.02
C SER A 128 0.28 -1.54 15.45
N ARG A 129 0.75 -2.27 16.48
CA ARG A 129 2.17 -2.25 16.89
C ARG A 129 3.11 -2.85 15.84
N ARG A 130 2.58 -3.29 14.69
CA ARG A 130 3.30 -4.06 13.69
C ARG A 130 2.90 -3.69 12.29
N ALA A 131 3.89 -3.70 11.43
CA ALA A 131 3.69 -3.76 10.00
C ALA A 131 3.04 -5.09 9.64
N ARG A 132 2.01 -5.03 8.79
CA ARG A 132 1.36 -6.21 8.22
C ARG A 132 1.28 -6.09 6.72
N TRP A 133 1.62 -7.18 6.04
CA TRP A 133 1.41 -7.31 4.61
C TRP A 133 0.69 -8.62 4.29
N PRO A 134 -0.47 -8.59 3.63
CA PRO A 134 -1.22 -7.38 3.28
C PRO A 134 -1.70 -6.60 4.54
N PRO A 135 -1.97 -5.29 4.42
CA PRO A 135 -2.41 -4.45 5.54
C PRO A 135 -3.60 -5.03 6.29
N GLY A 136 -3.73 -4.75 7.59
CA GLY A 136 -4.80 -5.33 8.40
C GLY A 136 -6.17 -4.68 8.17
N PHE A 137 -6.17 -3.41 7.81
CA PHE A 137 -7.38 -2.63 7.50
C PHE A 137 -7.18 -1.91 6.17
N THR A 138 -6.30 -0.91 6.16
CA THR A 138 -5.90 -0.14 4.99
C THR A 138 -4.45 0.31 5.20
N GLU A 139 -3.73 0.58 4.11
CA GLU A 139 -2.30 0.82 4.16
C GLU A 139 -1.97 2.15 4.87
N ASN A 140 -2.76 3.19 4.62
CA ASN A 140 -2.62 4.50 5.25
C ASN A 140 -2.84 4.46 6.79
N HIS A 141 -3.86 3.74 7.27
CA HIS A 141 -4.16 3.61 8.70
C HIS A 141 -3.02 2.87 9.41
N ASP A 142 -2.52 1.77 8.84
CA ASP A 142 -1.38 1.03 9.42
C ASP A 142 -0.14 1.93 9.54
N LEU A 143 0.19 2.74 8.51
CA LEU A 143 1.32 3.67 8.57
C LEU A 143 1.10 4.84 9.56
N MET A 144 -0.11 5.40 9.63
CA MET A 144 -0.46 6.44 10.61
C MET A 144 -0.30 5.91 12.03
N HIS A 145 -0.78 4.69 12.31
CA HIS A 145 -0.65 4.06 13.61
C HIS A 145 0.79 3.76 14.01
N LEU A 146 1.62 3.26 13.08
CA LEU A 146 3.05 3.04 13.34
C LEU A 146 3.77 4.38 13.63
N THR A 147 3.43 5.43 12.88
CA THR A 147 3.98 6.78 13.08
C THR A 147 3.58 7.36 14.42
N LEU A 148 2.29 7.32 14.77
CA LEU A 148 1.80 7.77 16.07
C LEU A 148 2.45 6.98 17.21
N GLY A 149 2.51 5.65 17.08
CA GLY A 149 3.14 4.77 18.06
C GLY A 149 4.61 5.10 18.34
N LEU A 150 5.38 5.41 17.30
CA LEU A 150 6.78 5.85 17.45
C LEU A 150 6.90 7.08 18.37
N PHE A 151 6.15 8.14 18.08
CA PHE A 151 6.21 9.38 18.88
C PHE A 151 5.54 9.24 20.24
N SER A 152 4.52 8.38 20.38
CA SER A 152 3.93 8.04 21.67
C SER A 152 4.94 7.37 22.60
N GLU A 153 5.69 6.37 22.12
CA GLU A 153 6.72 5.70 22.93
C GLU A 153 7.88 6.65 23.26
N GLU A 154 8.31 7.49 22.32
CA GLU A 154 9.31 8.53 22.57
C GLU A 154 8.87 9.46 23.71
N LEU A 155 7.63 9.95 23.67
CA LEU A 155 7.07 10.83 24.71
C LEU A 155 6.87 10.14 26.06
N ARG A 156 6.76 8.81 26.10
CA ARG A 156 6.72 8.01 27.34
C ARG A 156 8.11 7.66 27.87
N GLY A 157 9.18 7.98 27.13
CA GLY A 157 10.54 7.55 27.46
C GLY A 157 10.74 6.04 27.33
N GLN A 158 9.94 5.37 26.49
CA GLN A 158 10.05 3.93 26.23
C GLN A 158 11.01 3.66 25.06
N PRO A 159 11.57 2.44 24.94
CA PRO A 159 12.39 2.07 23.80
C PRO A 159 11.62 2.18 22.47
N ILE A 160 12.16 2.96 21.53
CA ILE A 160 11.53 3.21 20.22
C ILE A 160 12.02 2.26 19.11
N GLN A 161 13.09 1.49 19.36
CA GLN A 161 13.69 0.59 18.38
C GLN A 161 12.71 -0.44 17.78
N PRO A 162 11.78 -1.04 18.57
CA PRO A 162 10.78 -1.95 17.99
C PRO A 162 9.89 -1.26 16.94
N GLN A 163 9.46 -0.03 17.20
CA GLN A 163 8.64 0.77 16.29
C GLN A 163 9.43 1.18 15.05
N ILE A 164 10.72 1.50 15.20
CA ILE A 164 11.64 1.76 14.07
C ILE A 164 11.72 0.52 13.17
N ASN A 165 11.90 -0.68 13.72
CA ASN A 165 11.96 -1.92 12.95
C ASN A 165 10.67 -2.21 12.18
N GLU A 166 9.51 -1.96 12.79
CA GLU A 166 8.22 -2.12 12.12
C GLU A 166 8.02 -1.08 11.02
N LEU A 167 8.41 0.19 11.24
CA LEU A 167 8.40 1.20 10.18
C LEU A 167 9.36 0.86 9.04
N ARG A 168 10.57 0.36 9.33
CA ARG A 168 11.51 -0.08 8.29
C ARG A 168 10.92 -1.19 7.43
N ARG A 169 10.32 -2.21 8.07
CA ARG A 169 9.62 -3.30 7.39
C ARG A 169 8.46 -2.79 6.53
N PHE A 170 7.63 -1.91 7.09
CA PHE A 170 6.48 -1.36 6.38
C PHE A 170 6.92 -0.54 5.15
N LEU A 171 7.93 0.31 5.31
CA LEU A 171 8.46 1.15 4.25
C LEU A 171 9.20 0.31 3.18
N SER A 172 9.89 -0.77 3.54
CA SER A 172 10.61 -1.61 2.56
C SER A 172 9.66 -2.25 1.54
N TRP A 173 8.47 -2.65 1.98
CA TRP A 173 7.45 -3.26 1.13
C TRP A 173 7.02 -2.39 -0.03
N ARG A 174 7.05 -1.06 0.11
CA ARG A 174 6.68 -0.17 -0.99
C ARG A 174 7.68 -0.24 -2.15
N PHE A 175 8.98 -0.38 -1.85
CA PHE A 175 10.01 -0.57 -2.88
C PHE A 175 9.91 -1.95 -3.56
N GLU A 176 9.50 -2.96 -2.79
CA GLU A 176 9.40 -4.34 -3.29
C GLU A 176 8.09 -4.60 -4.05
N ARG A 177 6.96 -4.09 -3.54
CA ARG A 177 5.61 -4.62 -3.85
C ARG A 177 4.67 -3.57 -4.39
N GLY A 178 5.04 -2.29 -4.32
CA GLY A 178 4.19 -1.18 -4.71
C GLY A 178 3.16 -0.81 -3.64
N PHE A 179 2.08 -0.13 -4.06
CA PHE A 179 1.02 0.37 -3.18
C PHE A 179 -0.10 -0.65 -3.13
N TYR A 180 -0.56 -0.93 -1.92
CA TYR A 180 -1.68 -1.85 -1.74
C TYR A 180 -3.00 -1.21 -2.18
N GLU A 181 -3.23 0.05 -1.79
CA GLU A 181 -4.47 0.78 -2.07
C GLU A 181 -4.36 1.71 -3.28
N TRP A 182 -3.64 1.24 -4.28
CA TRP A 182 -3.36 1.97 -5.50
C TRP A 182 -4.66 2.31 -6.28
N GLY A 183 -4.77 3.56 -6.76
CA GLY A 183 -5.89 4.04 -7.60
C GLY A 183 -7.06 4.69 -6.84
N SER A 184 -7.01 4.76 -5.50
CA SER A 184 -7.88 5.68 -4.77
C SER A 184 -7.15 7.00 -4.54
N HIS A 185 -7.66 8.06 -5.16
CA HIS A 185 -7.09 9.40 -5.09
C HIS A 185 -6.94 9.87 -3.63
N ARG A 186 -7.89 9.47 -2.78
CA ARG A 186 -7.91 9.78 -1.34
C ARG A 186 -6.91 8.96 -0.52
N TYR A 187 -6.73 7.67 -0.82
CA TYR A 187 -5.82 6.84 -0.02
C TYR A 187 -4.35 7.17 -0.28
N GLN A 188 -3.98 7.54 -1.52
CA GLN A 188 -2.63 8.01 -1.82
C GLN A 188 -2.26 9.23 -0.99
N LEU A 189 -3.18 10.19 -0.91
CA LEU A 189 -3.02 11.38 -0.08
C LEU A 189 -2.86 11.02 1.40
N HIS A 190 -3.78 10.25 1.96
CA HIS A 190 -3.72 9.89 3.37
C HIS A 190 -2.48 9.07 3.71
N TYR A 191 -1.93 8.32 2.75
CA TYR A 191 -0.64 7.65 2.90
C TYR A 191 0.54 8.65 2.94
N THR A 192 0.49 9.73 2.14
CA THR A 192 1.55 10.76 2.15
C THR A 192 1.62 11.60 3.42
N ASN A 193 0.52 11.71 4.19
CA ASN A 193 0.49 12.48 5.44
C ASN A 193 1.52 11.95 6.48
N PRO A 194 1.48 10.67 6.90
CA PRO A 194 2.49 10.13 7.81
C PRO A 194 3.89 10.07 7.17
N LEU A 195 4.02 9.87 5.84
CA LEU A 195 5.34 9.98 5.20
C LEU A 195 5.95 11.38 5.37
N THR A 196 5.15 12.44 5.23
CA THR A 196 5.61 13.82 5.41
C THR A 196 6.07 14.06 6.84
N VAL A 197 5.33 13.54 7.83
CA VAL A 197 5.73 13.59 9.24
C VAL A 197 7.06 12.85 9.45
N LEU A 198 7.17 11.62 8.97
CA LEU A 198 8.35 10.79 9.12
C LEU A 198 9.58 11.40 8.42
N ALA A 199 9.42 11.94 7.21
CA ALA A 199 10.51 12.55 6.44
C ALA A 199 11.19 13.71 7.19
N ILE A 200 10.42 14.51 7.92
CA ILE A 200 10.92 15.70 8.64
C ILE A 200 11.35 15.34 10.05
N HIS A 201 10.53 14.57 10.76
CA HIS A 201 10.57 14.50 12.23
C HIS A 201 10.97 13.13 12.78
N ALA A 202 11.05 12.07 11.98
CA ALA A 202 11.45 10.76 12.52
C ALA A 202 12.86 10.84 13.13
N PRO A 203 13.13 10.23 14.30
CA PRO A 203 14.43 10.26 14.95
C PRO A 203 15.49 9.48 14.15
N ASP A 204 15.08 8.40 13.48
CA ASP A 204 15.94 7.57 12.65
C ASP A 204 16.15 8.17 11.24
N SER A 205 17.41 8.36 10.85
CA SER A 205 17.76 8.98 9.55
C SER A 205 17.42 8.12 8.33
N HIS A 206 17.42 6.80 8.46
CA HIS A 206 17.05 5.88 7.38
C HIS A 206 15.54 5.92 7.14
N ILE A 207 14.73 6.03 8.20
CA ILE A 207 13.28 6.27 8.09
C ILE A 207 13.02 7.62 7.41
N ARG A 208 13.71 8.70 7.81
CA ARG A 208 13.55 10.02 7.16
C ARG A 208 13.83 9.95 5.66
N ARG A 209 14.96 9.33 5.29
CA ARG A 209 15.36 9.13 3.89
C ARG A 209 14.31 8.31 3.13
N ALA A 210 13.93 7.14 3.64
CA ALA A 210 12.97 6.29 2.97
C ALA A 210 11.58 6.93 2.81
N ALA A 211 11.10 7.67 3.81
CA ALA A 211 9.84 8.40 3.70
C ALA A 211 9.91 9.48 2.60
N THR A 212 11.04 10.19 2.51
CA THR A 212 11.31 11.16 1.44
C THR A 212 11.37 10.48 0.07
N ASP A 213 12.09 9.36 -0.04
CA ASP A 213 12.23 8.59 -1.28
C ASP A 213 10.86 8.07 -1.75
N GLN A 214 10.02 7.57 -0.85
CA GLN A 214 8.67 7.14 -1.19
C GLN A 214 7.75 8.29 -1.63
N LEU A 215 7.83 9.47 -1.02
CA LEU A 215 7.12 10.66 -1.52
C LEU A 215 7.52 10.95 -2.97
N ASN A 216 8.81 10.89 -3.29
CA ASN A 216 9.32 11.08 -4.64
C ASN A 216 8.86 9.99 -5.62
N ILE A 217 8.80 8.74 -5.18
CA ILE A 217 8.25 7.64 -5.98
C ILE A 217 6.75 7.87 -6.27
N ILE A 218 5.96 8.33 -5.29
CA ILE A 218 4.53 8.67 -5.50
C ILE A 218 4.40 9.79 -6.54
N PHE A 219 5.22 10.82 -6.42
CA PHE A 219 5.24 11.90 -7.40
C PHE A 219 5.62 11.40 -8.79
N ALA A 220 6.64 10.56 -8.90
CA ALA A 220 7.05 9.98 -10.17
C ALA A 220 5.95 9.10 -10.80
N GLU A 221 5.27 8.26 -9.99
CA GLU A 221 4.10 7.52 -10.43
C GLU A 221 3.02 8.47 -10.96
N ARG A 222 2.70 9.54 -10.21
CA ARG A 222 1.71 10.53 -10.63
C ARG A 222 2.10 11.21 -11.95
N VAL A 223 3.36 11.58 -12.12
CA VAL A 223 3.86 12.16 -13.37
C VAL A 223 3.65 11.23 -14.56
N VAL A 224 4.01 9.94 -14.44
CA VAL A 224 3.92 9.00 -15.58
C VAL A 224 2.52 8.46 -15.85
N MET A 225 1.61 8.51 -14.87
CA MET A 225 0.25 7.98 -14.98
C MET A 225 -0.84 9.05 -15.16
N SER A 226 -0.55 10.32 -14.91
CA SER A 226 -1.54 11.41 -15.02
C SER A 226 -1.48 12.15 -16.35
N VAL A 227 -2.54 12.91 -16.64
CA VAL A 227 -2.58 13.89 -17.74
C VAL A 227 -3.06 15.22 -17.14
N GLY A 228 -2.28 16.28 -17.33
CA GLY A 228 -2.55 17.59 -16.72
C GLY A 228 -2.57 17.55 -15.17
N GLY A 229 -1.87 16.60 -14.55
CA GLY A 229 -1.88 16.36 -13.11
C GLY A 229 -3.04 15.48 -12.61
N TYR A 230 -4.08 15.24 -13.44
CA TYR A 230 -5.23 14.42 -13.09
C TYR A 230 -4.96 12.93 -13.32
N LEU A 231 -5.18 12.08 -12.31
CA LEU A 231 -5.11 10.63 -12.48
C LEU A 231 -6.42 10.10 -13.08
N GLY A 232 -6.38 9.75 -14.36
CA GLY A 232 -7.56 9.46 -15.18
C GLY A 232 -7.92 7.98 -15.38
N GLY A 233 -7.55 7.10 -14.46
CA GLY A 233 -7.56 5.63 -14.65
C GLY A 233 -8.44 4.83 -13.68
N PRO A 234 -8.12 3.53 -13.47
CA PRO A 234 -8.89 2.67 -12.58
C PRO A 234 -8.82 3.14 -11.11
N GLY A 235 -9.87 2.82 -10.36
CA GLY A 235 -9.94 3.07 -8.92
C GLY A 235 -10.81 2.02 -8.23
N MET A 236 -10.21 1.27 -7.30
CA MET A 236 -10.83 0.07 -6.70
C MET A 236 -11.87 0.35 -5.62
N ARG A 237 -11.85 1.55 -5.02
CA ARG A 237 -12.78 1.94 -3.96
C ARG A 237 -13.42 3.30 -4.28
N SER A 238 -14.74 3.28 -4.44
CA SER A 238 -15.61 4.45 -4.49
C SER A 238 -16.83 4.15 -3.61
N TYR A 239 -17.14 5.02 -2.65
CA TYR A 239 -18.09 4.73 -1.58
C TYR A 239 -19.56 5.02 -1.95
N ASP A 240 -20.36 3.93 -1.85
CA ASP A 240 -21.82 3.67 -1.80
C ASP A 240 -22.90 4.51 -2.56
N ARG A 241 -23.85 3.71 -3.07
CA ARG A 241 -25.09 3.86 -3.85
C ARG A 241 -26.26 4.54 -3.11
N ASN A 242 -26.20 4.68 -1.78
CA ASN A 242 -27.30 5.23 -0.96
C ASN A 242 -27.12 6.70 -0.53
N ARG A 243 -26.05 7.39 -0.95
CA ARG A 243 -25.64 8.67 -0.34
C ARG A 243 -25.28 9.81 -1.31
N GLY A 244 -25.59 9.69 -2.61
CA GLY A 244 -25.43 10.78 -3.58
C GLY A 244 -23.99 11.23 -3.84
N CYS A 245 -23.00 10.33 -3.75
CA CYS A 245 -21.57 10.66 -3.82
C CYS A 245 -20.98 10.62 -5.24
N ASP A 246 -21.70 11.14 -6.25
CA ASP A 246 -21.27 11.19 -7.66
C ASP A 246 -19.96 11.99 -7.85
N TYR A 247 -19.55 12.81 -6.88
CA TYR A 247 -18.28 13.53 -6.92
C TYR A 247 -17.05 12.62 -6.79
N LEU A 248 -17.15 11.42 -6.19
CA LEU A 248 -16.04 10.45 -6.16
C LEU A 248 -15.71 9.89 -7.55
N ASP A 249 -16.63 10.07 -8.49
CA ASP A 249 -16.47 9.74 -9.89
C ASP A 249 -16.00 10.93 -10.74
N ASN A 250 -15.85 12.10 -10.12
CA ASN A 250 -15.47 13.34 -10.77
C ASN A 250 -13.99 13.64 -10.50
N ASN A 251 -13.12 13.40 -11.50
CA ASN A 251 -11.68 13.58 -11.33
C ASN A 251 -11.26 15.05 -11.16
N ARG A 252 -12.16 16.03 -11.35
CA ARG A 252 -11.93 17.43 -10.96
C ARG A 252 -11.61 17.57 -9.47
N TYR A 253 -12.08 16.64 -8.65
CA TYR A 253 -11.89 16.62 -7.20
C TYR A 253 -10.90 15.55 -6.75
N ASP A 254 -9.92 15.19 -7.60
CA ASP A 254 -8.78 14.37 -7.20
C ASP A 254 -8.07 15.04 -6.02
N SER A 255 -8.15 14.40 -4.86
CA SER A 255 -7.67 14.94 -3.58
C SER A 255 -6.15 15.06 -3.51
N PHE A 256 -5.43 14.48 -4.47
CA PHE A 256 -3.97 14.60 -4.56
C PHE A 256 -3.50 15.79 -5.39
N LEU A 257 -4.40 16.48 -6.11
CA LEU A 257 -4.05 17.64 -6.95
C LEU A 257 -3.41 18.79 -6.17
N PRO A 258 -3.90 19.20 -4.97
CA PRO A 258 -3.21 20.22 -4.17
C PRO A 258 -1.74 19.86 -3.93
N THR A 259 -1.46 18.59 -3.63
CA THR A 259 -0.10 18.10 -3.42
C THR A 259 0.74 18.19 -4.71
N MET A 260 0.19 17.81 -5.86
CA MET A 260 0.88 17.92 -7.16
C MET A 260 1.16 19.37 -7.56
N TRP A 261 0.21 20.27 -7.32
CA TRP A 261 0.38 21.69 -7.62
C TRP A 261 1.41 22.34 -6.70
N LEU A 262 1.39 22.05 -5.40
CA LEU A 262 2.42 22.51 -4.46
C LEU A 262 3.81 21.98 -4.88
N ALA A 263 3.89 20.71 -5.27
CA ALA A 263 5.13 20.05 -5.65
C ALA A 263 5.69 20.50 -7.01
N PHE A 264 4.86 20.79 -8.01
CA PHE A 264 5.34 21.00 -9.39
C PHE A 264 4.64 22.12 -10.17
N GLY A 265 3.62 22.76 -9.60
CA GLY A 265 2.80 23.75 -10.31
C GLY A 265 1.89 23.16 -11.39
N THR A 266 1.71 21.83 -11.41
CA THR A 266 0.85 21.12 -12.37
C THR A 266 -0.48 20.72 -11.72
N GLY A 267 -1.56 20.72 -12.51
CA GLY A 267 -2.90 20.34 -12.04
C GLY A 267 -3.48 21.35 -11.04
N GLU A 268 -3.76 22.57 -11.50
CA GLU A 268 -4.33 23.63 -10.65
C GLU A 268 -5.55 23.11 -9.87
N PRO A 269 -5.50 23.17 -8.52
CA PRO A 269 -6.64 22.78 -7.73
C PRO A 269 -7.72 23.83 -8.00
N ARG A 270 -8.87 23.42 -8.55
CA ARG A 270 -9.98 24.34 -8.79
C ARG A 270 -10.62 24.69 -7.44
N PHE A 271 -10.05 25.69 -6.78
CA PHE A 271 -10.43 26.21 -5.47
C PHE A 271 -11.77 26.98 -5.46
N ASP A 272 -12.42 27.11 -6.62
CA ASP A 272 -13.61 27.94 -6.78
C ASP A 272 -14.88 27.24 -6.25
N PHE A 273 -15.19 27.51 -4.98
CA PHE A 273 -16.40 27.06 -4.30
C PHE A 273 -17.69 27.68 -4.84
N SER A 274 -17.61 28.80 -5.57
CA SER A 274 -18.80 29.48 -6.14
C SER A 274 -19.36 28.77 -7.38
N ARG A 275 -18.55 27.92 -8.03
CA ARG A 275 -18.91 27.13 -9.23
C ARG A 275 -19.16 25.65 -8.94
N SER A 276 -19.16 25.24 -7.68
CA SER A 276 -19.45 23.87 -7.28
C SER A 276 -20.96 23.66 -7.25
N GLU A 277 -21.50 22.81 -8.13
CA GLU A 277 -22.91 22.37 -8.11
C GLU A 277 -23.23 21.43 -6.93
N LEU A 278 -22.36 21.36 -5.92
CA LEU A 278 -22.43 20.41 -4.82
C LEU A 278 -22.89 21.09 -3.53
N GLU A 279 -23.89 20.48 -2.89
CA GLU A 279 -24.47 20.88 -1.60
C GLU A 279 -23.39 21.13 -0.50
N PRO A 280 -23.60 22.07 0.43
CA PRO A 280 -22.81 22.28 1.66
C PRO A 280 -22.43 20.97 2.38
N ALA A 281 -21.24 20.93 2.99
CA ALA A 281 -20.78 19.79 3.79
C ALA A 281 -21.85 19.29 4.76
N GLY A 282 -22.21 18.01 4.65
CA GLY A 282 -22.96 17.31 5.70
C GLY A 282 -22.08 17.00 6.91
N ASP A 283 -22.74 16.71 8.02
CA ASP A 283 -22.25 16.70 9.40
C ASP A 283 -21.13 15.71 9.80
N GLY A 284 -20.45 15.05 8.86
CA GLY A 284 -19.47 14.01 9.19
C GLY A 284 -18.33 13.89 8.18
N TYR A 285 -17.13 13.81 8.76
CA TYR A 285 -15.87 13.37 8.15
C TYR A 285 -15.20 14.28 7.12
N GLY A 286 -13.86 14.23 7.09
CA GLY A 286 -13.06 14.38 5.86
C GLY A 286 -13.24 13.21 4.84
N ASN A 287 -14.33 12.44 4.95
CA ASN A 287 -14.56 11.20 4.19
C ASN A 287 -15.90 11.16 3.43
N GLY A 288 -16.80 12.14 3.54
CA GLY A 288 -18.21 11.86 3.27
C GLY A 288 -18.85 12.43 2.01
N ARG A 289 -18.94 13.75 1.89
CA ARG A 289 -20.01 14.35 1.05
C ARG A 289 -19.61 15.55 0.23
N ASP A 290 -18.42 16.10 0.48
CA ASP A 290 -18.10 17.42 0.00
C ASP A 290 -16.64 17.48 -0.47
N PRO A 291 -16.38 17.65 -1.77
CA PRO A 291 -15.02 17.78 -2.27
C PRO A 291 -14.30 19.05 -1.78
N ARG A 292 -15.00 20.00 -1.16
CA ARG A 292 -14.38 21.11 -0.43
C ARG A 292 -13.56 20.63 0.78
N LEU A 293 -13.89 19.46 1.34
CA LEU A 293 -13.18 18.80 2.43
C LEU A 293 -11.94 18.01 1.98
N ASN A 294 -11.62 18.00 0.68
CA ASN A 294 -10.38 17.42 0.19
C ASN A 294 -9.34 18.52 -0.14
N GLN A 295 -9.71 19.80 -0.03
CA GLN A 295 -8.84 20.94 -0.36
C GLN A 295 -7.93 21.34 0.81
N ASP A 296 -8.16 20.83 2.02
CA ASP A 296 -7.28 21.02 3.17
C ASP A 296 -6.08 20.06 3.14
N GLU A 297 -6.08 19.10 2.21
CA GLU A 297 -5.22 17.94 2.28
C GLU A 297 -3.80 18.18 1.74
N GLY A 298 -3.59 19.23 0.93
CA GLY A 298 -2.24 19.71 0.58
C GLY A 298 -1.47 20.32 1.77
N MET A 299 -2.13 20.54 2.92
CA MET A 299 -1.56 21.25 4.07
C MET A 299 -0.28 20.60 4.63
N PHE A 300 -0.17 19.26 4.60
CA PHE A 300 1.04 18.57 5.04
C PHE A 300 2.26 19.01 4.23
N LEU A 301 2.14 19.06 2.89
CA LEU A 301 3.23 19.50 2.01
C LEU A 301 3.39 21.03 2.00
N ALA A 302 2.30 21.78 2.15
CA ALA A 302 2.34 23.24 2.21
C ALA A 302 3.16 23.75 3.40
N THR A 303 3.10 23.03 4.52
CA THR A 303 3.80 23.34 5.77
C THR A 303 5.04 22.47 6.00
N ALA A 304 5.52 21.79 4.96
CA ALA A 304 6.74 21.00 4.99
C ALA A 304 7.87 21.76 4.29
N GLN A 305 9.07 21.75 4.87
CA GLN A 305 10.29 22.16 4.17
C GLN A 305 10.85 21.01 3.31
N LEU A 306 9.98 20.31 2.57
CA LEU A 306 10.36 19.19 1.70
C LEU A 306 10.28 19.62 0.24
N THR A 307 11.40 19.65 -0.46
CA THR A 307 11.43 19.86 -1.91
C THR A 307 11.44 18.51 -2.62
N PRO A 308 10.60 18.29 -3.66
CA PRO A 308 10.70 17.09 -4.48
C PRO A 308 12.10 16.92 -5.06
N HIS A 309 12.54 15.67 -5.20
CA HIS A 309 13.84 15.35 -5.79
C HIS A 309 13.91 15.90 -7.23
N PRO A 310 15.01 16.58 -7.64
CA PRO A 310 15.12 17.22 -8.95
C PRO A 310 14.80 16.29 -10.14
N ILE A 311 15.18 15.01 -10.06
CA ILE A 311 14.85 13.98 -11.06
C ILE A 311 13.35 13.91 -11.39
N VAL A 312 12.46 14.18 -10.42
CA VAL A 312 11.00 14.09 -10.65
C VAL A 312 10.47 15.32 -11.38
N LYS A 313 11.05 16.51 -11.11
CA LYS A 313 10.74 17.72 -11.89
C LYS A 313 11.19 17.55 -13.34
N GLU A 314 12.40 17.02 -13.55
CA GLU A 314 12.90 16.71 -14.88
C GLU A 314 12.05 15.66 -15.58
N LEU A 315 11.65 14.60 -14.87
CA LEU A 315 10.72 13.58 -15.38
C LEU A 315 9.41 14.22 -15.86
N LEU A 316 8.84 15.17 -15.11
CA LEU A 316 7.63 15.89 -15.51
C LEU A 316 7.84 16.63 -16.83
N ASP A 317 8.94 17.36 -16.97
CA ASP A 317 9.28 18.11 -18.18
C ASP A 317 9.52 17.20 -19.39
N GLU A 318 10.02 15.99 -19.19
CA GLU A 318 10.22 15.01 -20.27
C GLU A 318 8.93 14.33 -20.68
N VAL A 319 8.11 13.92 -19.71
CA VAL A 319 6.80 13.31 -19.95
C VAL A 319 5.88 14.30 -20.67
N SER A 320 5.89 15.58 -20.30
CA SER A 320 5.04 16.60 -20.94
C SER A 320 5.39 16.85 -22.41
N LYS A 321 6.59 16.45 -22.86
CA LYS A 321 7.05 16.57 -24.25
C LYS A 321 6.75 15.32 -25.08
N GLN A 322 6.32 14.22 -24.44
CA GLN A 322 6.03 13.00 -25.17
C GLN A 322 4.67 13.08 -25.87
N PRO A 323 4.57 12.59 -27.12
CA PRO A 323 3.28 12.44 -27.80
C PRO A 323 2.43 11.31 -27.19
N GLU A 324 3.05 10.41 -26.45
CA GLU A 324 2.40 9.39 -25.64
C GLU A 324 3.28 8.95 -24.49
N MET A 325 2.63 8.54 -23.40
CA MET A 325 3.26 7.87 -22.29
C MET A 325 2.54 6.54 -22.03
N LEU A 326 3.27 5.44 -22.17
CA LEU A 326 2.80 4.11 -21.79
C LEU A 326 3.42 3.73 -20.45
N TYR A 327 2.56 3.36 -19.51
CA TYR A 327 2.96 2.83 -18.22
C TYR A 327 2.26 1.50 -17.97
N THR A 328 3.03 0.50 -17.55
CA THR A 328 2.51 -0.78 -17.07
C THR A 328 3.14 -1.13 -15.71
N GLY A 329 2.44 -1.87 -14.88
CA GLY A 329 3.06 -2.36 -13.64
C GLY A 329 2.18 -3.28 -12.83
N ARG A 330 2.80 -4.21 -12.12
CA ARG A 330 2.13 -5.05 -11.15
C ARG A 330 1.64 -4.22 -9.97
N ARG A 331 0.46 -4.55 -9.47
CA ARG A 331 -0.06 -4.07 -8.18
C ARG A 331 -0.47 -5.26 -7.33
N ALA A 332 -0.10 -5.19 -6.07
CA ALA A 332 -0.58 -6.11 -5.05
C ALA A 332 -1.83 -5.48 -4.43
N SER A 333 -3.00 -5.70 -5.00
CA SER A 333 -4.26 -5.35 -4.33
C SER A 333 -5.14 -6.59 -4.28
N ALA A 334 -5.80 -6.84 -3.15
CA ALA A 334 -6.93 -7.76 -3.11
C ALA A 334 -8.19 -6.91 -3.07
N GLY A 335 -9.20 -7.29 -3.85
CA GLY A 335 -10.53 -6.75 -3.65
C GLY A 335 -10.95 -6.98 -2.20
N HIS A 336 -11.51 -5.94 -1.59
CA HIS A 336 -11.96 -5.87 -0.19
C HIS A 336 -10.85 -5.81 0.89
N PRO A 337 -10.86 -4.80 1.80
CA PRO A 337 -9.91 -4.69 2.92
C PRO A 337 -9.93 -5.87 3.92
N PHE A 338 -10.98 -6.69 3.88
CA PHE A 338 -11.16 -7.82 4.79
C PHE A 338 -11.01 -9.19 4.10
N GLN A 339 -10.61 -9.22 2.83
CA GLN A 339 -10.30 -10.44 2.08
C GLN A 339 -8.91 -10.35 1.45
N ASN A 340 -7.97 -9.81 2.22
CA ASN A 340 -6.62 -9.63 1.75
C ASN A 340 -5.97 -10.99 1.52
N ALA A 341 -5.79 -11.35 0.26
CA ALA A 341 -5.11 -12.57 -0.12
C ALA A 341 -3.59 -12.38 -0.02
N SER A 342 -2.86 -13.43 0.37
CA SER A 342 -1.39 -13.44 0.34
C SER A 342 -0.87 -12.98 -1.05
N PRO A 343 0.31 -12.33 -1.13
CA PRO A 343 0.97 -11.97 -2.40
C PRO A 343 1.20 -13.16 -3.35
N ALA A 344 1.25 -14.38 -2.79
CA ALA A 344 1.36 -15.61 -3.57
C ALA A 344 0.02 -16.06 -4.18
N HIS A 345 -1.11 -15.57 -3.67
CA HIS A 345 -2.44 -15.91 -4.20
C HIS A 345 -2.66 -15.22 -5.55
N PRO A 346 -3.13 -15.92 -6.60
CA PRO A 346 -3.44 -15.31 -7.90
C PRO A 346 -4.43 -14.12 -7.85
N ARG A 347 -5.20 -13.95 -6.77
CA ARG A 347 -6.16 -12.85 -6.60
C ARG A 347 -5.50 -11.52 -6.20
N SER A 348 -4.28 -11.57 -5.66
CA SER A 348 -3.50 -10.38 -5.33
C SER A 348 -2.61 -9.93 -6.49
N GLN A 349 -2.78 -10.53 -7.67
CA GLN A 349 -1.95 -10.34 -8.85
C GLN A 349 -2.72 -9.54 -9.91
N GLN A 350 -2.46 -8.24 -9.95
CA GLN A 350 -3.12 -7.33 -10.87
C GLN A 350 -2.09 -6.52 -11.65
N VAL A 351 -2.46 -6.08 -12.84
CA VAL A 351 -1.60 -5.23 -13.68
C VAL A 351 -2.36 -3.97 -14.03
N VAL A 352 -1.70 -2.84 -13.87
CA VAL A 352 -2.21 -1.54 -14.27
C VAL A 352 -1.60 -1.16 -15.60
N VAL A 353 -2.41 -0.58 -16.47
CA VAL A 353 -1.97 -0.09 -17.78
C VAL A 353 -2.51 1.31 -17.96
N TYR A 354 -1.64 2.27 -18.28
CA TYR A 354 -2.01 3.62 -18.68
C TYR A 354 -1.42 3.90 -20.05
N TYR A 355 -2.27 4.39 -20.94
CA TYR A 355 -1.87 5.03 -22.17
C TYR A 355 -2.34 6.48 -22.11
N ASN A 356 -1.38 7.38 -22.05
CA ASN A 356 -1.62 8.80 -21.91
C ASN A 356 -1.12 9.53 -23.13
N THR A 357 -1.89 10.53 -23.54
CA THR A 357 -1.45 11.63 -24.41
C THR A 357 -1.54 12.92 -23.61
N PRO A 358 -1.06 14.07 -24.11
CA PRO A 358 -1.23 15.35 -23.41
C PRO A 358 -2.69 15.72 -23.09
N HIS A 359 -3.69 15.14 -23.78
CA HIS A 359 -5.10 15.55 -23.66
C HIS A 359 -6.06 14.46 -23.17
N VAL A 360 -5.68 13.17 -23.26
CA VAL A 360 -6.52 12.05 -22.85
C VAL A 360 -5.71 10.95 -22.17
N SER A 361 -6.28 10.39 -21.10
CA SER A 361 -5.78 9.22 -20.36
C SER A 361 -6.73 8.04 -20.57
N LEU A 362 -6.17 6.89 -20.95
CA LEU A 362 -6.85 5.59 -20.95
C LEU A 362 -6.12 4.68 -19.96
N GLY A 363 -6.73 4.49 -18.79
CA GLY A 363 -6.17 3.64 -17.74
C GLY A 363 -7.05 2.42 -17.48
N SER A 364 -6.44 1.25 -17.25
CA SER A 364 -7.12 0.03 -16.81
C SER A 364 -6.38 -0.72 -15.70
N LEU A 365 -7.14 -1.54 -14.96
CA LEU A 365 -6.67 -2.56 -14.05
C LEU A 365 -7.11 -3.92 -14.61
N GLN A 366 -6.14 -4.75 -14.97
CA GLN A 366 -6.34 -6.07 -15.55
C GLN A 366 -6.01 -7.14 -14.50
N TYR A 367 -6.87 -8.16 -14.45
CA TYR A 367 -6.67 -9.33 -13.60
C TYR A 367 -6.10 -10.48 -14.41
N LEU A 368 -5.41 -11.40 -13.73
CA LEU A 368 -4.96 -12.62 -14.38
C LEU A 368 -6.15 -13.55 -14.69
N PRO A 369 -6.09 -14.32 -15.78
CA PRO A 369 -7.08 -15.35 -16.11
C PRO A 369 -7.32 -16.33 -14.96
N ASP A 370 -6.28 -16.62 -14.17
CA ASP A 370 -6.32 -17.60 -13.07
C ASP A 370 -6.74 -17.00 -11.72
N ALA A 371 -7.02 -15.69 -11.64
CA ALA A 371 -7.44 -15.03 -10.39
C ALA A 371 -8.80 -15.54 -9.89
N GLY A 372 -9.63 -16.09 -10.80
CA GLY A 372 -10.99 -16.54 -10.51
C GLY A 372 -11.93 -15.39 -10.13
N LYS A 373 -13.14 -15.74 -9.66
CA LYS A 373 -14.13 -14.74 -9.23
C LYS A 373 -13.64 -13.98 -8.00
N MET A 374 -13.86 -12.66 -8.00
CA MET A 374 -13.56 -11.80 -6.87
C MET A 374 -14.82 -11.22 -6.26
N SER A 375 -14.77 -11.13 -4.93
CA SER A 375 -15.77 -10.51 -4.08
C SER A 375 -15.38 -9.05 -3.84
N VAL A 376 -16.12 -8.10 -4.41
CA VAL A 376 -15.94 -6.66 -4.14
C VAL A 376 -16.95 -6.17 -3.12
N SER A 377 -16.57 -5.25 -2.22
CA SER A 377 -17.45 -4.75 -1.15
C SER A 377 -18.73 -4.13 -1.72
N TYR A 378 -19.84 -4.26 -1.00
CA TYR A 378 -21.06 -3.50 -1.32
C TYR A 378 -20.83 -1.97 -1.26
N ASN A 379 -19.85 -1.54 -0.44
CA ASN A 379 -19.43 -0.13 -0.32
C ASN A 379 -18.42 0.31 -1.37
N SER A 380 -18.11 -0.50 -2.38
CA SER A 380 -17.09 -0.18 -3.40
C SER A 380 -17.65 -0.39 -4.80
N ARG A 381 -17.69 0.66 -5.62
CA ARG A 381 -17.90 0.53 -7.07
C ARG A 381 -16.55 0.60 -7.80
N PRO A 382 -15.87 -0.53 -8.01
CA PRO A 382 -14.58 -0.51 -8.68
C PRO A 382 -14.72 0.07 -10.09
N ARG A 383 -13.79 0.96 -10.45
CA ARG A 383 -13.54 1.41 -11.82
C ARG A 383 -12.40 0.57 -12.35
N PHE A 384 -12.70 -0.44 -13.14
CA PHE A 384 -11.65 -1.29 -13.73
C PHE A 384 -10.95 -0.61 -14.90
N PHE A 385 -11.58 0.39 -15.50
CA PHE A 385 -10.92 1.32 -16.41
C PHE A 385 -11.62 2.68 -16.42
N SER A 386 -10.98 3.65 -17.06
CA SER A 386 -11.51 4.98 -17.31
C SER A 386 -10.86 5.60 -18.54
N VAL A 387 -11.64 6.36 -19.30
CA VAL A 387 -11.15 7.39 -20.24
C VAL A 387 -11.43 8.76 -19.64
N MET A 388 -10.39 9.53 -19.40
CA MET A 388 -10.46 10.87 -18.81
C MET A 388 -9.83 11.89 -19.75
N PHE A 389 -10.49 13.05 -19.89
CA PHE A 389 -10.02 14.15 -20.72
C PHE A 389 -9.52 15.31 -19.85
N ALA A 390 -8.28 15.76 -20.08
CA ALA A 390 -7.64 16.75 -19.20
C ALA A 390 -8.33 18.12 -19.19
N GLU A 391 -8.95 18.52 -20.32
CA GLU A 391 -9.66 19.81 -20.41
C GLU A 391 -10.91 19.85 -19.51
N LYS A 392 -11.62 18.72 -19.40
CA LYS A 392 -12.79 18.55 -18.52
C LYS A 392 -12.66 17.22 -17.77
N PRO A 393 -11.85 17.16 -16.70
CA PRO A 393 -11.54 15.91 -15.98
C PRO A 393 -12.77 15.28 -15.30
N GLU A 394 -13.84 16.05 -15.12
CA GLU A 394 -15.16 15.54 -14.74
C GLU A 394 -15.83 14.65 -15.80
N GLN A 395 -15.49 14.84 -17.08
CA GLN A 395 -16.07 14.08 -18.19
C GLN A 395 -15.29 12.80 -18.38
N VAL A 396 -15.93 11.69 -18.02
CA VAL A 396 -15.30 10.36 -17.95
C VAL A 396 -16.16 9.32 -18.65
N LEU A 397 -15.51 8.43 -19.39
CA LEU A 397 -16.12 7.24 -20.00
C LEU A 397 -15.61 5.98 -19.32
N ARG A 398 -16.51 5.03 -19.03
CA ARG A 398 -16.18 3.74 -18.38
C ARG A 398 -17.32 2.76 -18.52
N THR A 399 -17.06 1.47 -18.34
CA THR A 399 -18.15 0.53 -18.05
C THR A 399 -18.44 0.47 -16.55
N ARG A 400 -19.67 0.13 -16.21
CA ARG A 400 -20.15 -0.13 -14.86
C ARG A 400 -20.73 -1.55 -14.80
N LEU A 401 -20.80 -2.09 -13.58
CA LEU A 401 -21.57 -3.30 -13.30
C LEU A 401 -23.05 -3.03 -13.58
N SER A 402 -23.76 -4.02 -14.15
CA SER A 402 -25.21 -3.89 -14.37
C SER A 402 -25.96 -3.74 -13.05
N GLU A 403 -27.13 -3.10 -13.09
CA GLU A 403 -27.97 -2.95 -11.89
C GLU A 403 -28.33 -4.31 -11.28
N GLU A 404 -28.64 -5.31 -12.10
CA GLU A 404 -28.87 -6.69 -11.65
C GLU A 404 -27.66 -7.28 -10.90
N SER A 405 -26.43 -7.04 -11.41
CA SER A 405 -25.20 -7.47 -10.73
C SER A 405 -25.00 -6.76 -9.40
N LEU A 406 -25.47 -5.52 -9.29
CA LEU A 406 -25.41 -4.71 -8.07
C LEU A 406 -26.57 -5.00 -7.09
N ASP A 407 -27.70 -5.53 -7.58
CA ASP A 407 -28.93 -5.80 -6.82
C ASP A 407 -28.99 -7.22 -6.25
N ALA A 408 -28.21 -8.16 -6.79
CA ALA A 408 -28.09 -9.54 -6.29
C ALA A 408 -27.59 -9.68 -4.83
N GLY A 409 -27.26 -8.58 -4.16
CA GLY A 409 -27.34 -8.38 -2.69
C GLY A 409 -26.69 -9.40 -1.75
N ALA A 410 -25.53 -9.05 -1.18
CA ALA A 410 -25.15 -9.12 0.25
C ALA A 410 -23.63 -9.31 0.42
N ARG A 411 -22.95 -8.30 1.00
CA ARG A 411 -21.54 -8.32 1.49
C ARG A 411 -20.41 -8.57 0.49
N SER A 412 -20.70 -9.04 -0.72
CA SER A 412 -19.73 -9.10 -1.82
C SER A 412 -20.41 -9.31 -3.18
N TYR A 413 -20.03 -8.55 -4.21
CA TYR A 413 -20.40 -8.86 -5.60
C TYR A 413 -19.43 -9.89 -6.18
N ASN A 414 -19.94 -10.97 -6.77
CA ASN A 414 -19.14 -11.87 -7.60
C ASN A 414 -18.90 -11.23 -8.96
N TYR A 415 -18.00 -10.25 -9.04
CA TYR A 415 -17.54 -9.76 -10.33
C TYR A 415 -16.48 -10.70 -10.88
N ILE A 416 -16.60 -11.07 -12.15
CA ILE A 416 -15.50 -11.72 -12.84
C ILE A 416 -14.55 -10.60 -13.25
N ALA A 417 -13.53 -10.41 -12.44
CA ALA A 417 -12.57 -9.31 -12.52
C ALA A 417 -11.73 -9.31 -13.82
N ASP A 418 -11.91 -10.30 -14.69
CA ASP A 418 -11.14 -10.55 -15.89
C ASP A 418 -11.62 -9.77 -17.12
N ARG A 419 -12.84 -9.22 -17.16
CA ARG A 419 -13.44 -8.68 -18.40
C ARG A 419 -12.99 -7.28 -18.81
N VAL A 420 -11.73 -6.93 -18.55
CA VAL A 420 -11.07 -5.73 -19.07
C VAL A 420 -9.67 -6.10 -19.53
N VAL A 421 -9.35 -5.75 -20.78
CA VAL A 421 -7.99 -5.90 -21.32
C VAL A 421 -7.62 -4.67 -22.13
N GLN A 422 -6.39 -4.21 -21.97
CA GLN A 422 -5.85 -3.07 -22.68
C GLN A 422 -4.47 -3.40 -23.26
N HIS A 423 -4.27 -2.95 -24.49
CA HIS A 423 -2.97 -2.85 -25.16
C HIS A 423 -2.83 -1.44 -25.69
N ARG A 424 -1.97 -0.63 -25.04
CA ARG A 424 -1.71 0.76 -25.43
C ARG A 424 -3.01 1.58 -25.50
N ASP A 425 -3.29 2.19 -26.64
CA ASP A 425 -4.46 3.00 -26.95
C ASP A 425 -5.76 2.19 -27.11
N TRP A 426 -5.67 0.86 -27.24
CA TRP A 426 -6.80 -0.02 -27.48
C TRP A 426 -7.23 -0.73 -26.19
N LEU A 427 -8.51 -0.62 -25.83
CA LEU A 427 -9.09 -1.28 -24.66
C LEU A 427 -10.39 -1.99 -25.02
N MET A 428 -10.58 -3.17 -24.46
CA MET A 428 -11.84 -3.90 -24.50
C MET A 428 -12.35 -4.18 -23.08
N ALA A 429 -13.63 -3.92 -22.86
CA ALA A 429 -14.29 -4.15 -21.57
C ALA A 429 -15.71 -4.65 -21.74
N ALA A 430 -16.20 -5.42 -20.77
CA ALA A 430 -17.62 -5.76 -20.64
C ALA A 430 -18.34 -4.85 -19.64
N GLY A 431 -19.66 -4.74 -19.77
CA GLY A 431 -20.55 -4.12 -18.79
C GLY A 431 -21.47 -3.08 -19.43
N GLU A 432 -22.09 -2.24 -18.61
CA GLU A 432 -22.91 -1.13 -19.10
C GLU A 432 -22.04 0.11 -19.30
N LEU A 433 -22.10 0.74 -20.47
CA LEU A 433 -21.36 1.96 -20.74
C LEU A 433 -21.96 3.15 -19.98
N SER A 434 -21.11 3.93 -19.30
CA SER A 434 -21.49 5.16 -18.62
C SER A 434 -20.61 6.31 -19.05
N ALA A 435 -21.25 7.37 -19.56
CA ALA A 435 -20.65 8.67 -19.83
C ALA A 435 -21.06 9.65 -18.73
N SER A 436 -20.10 10.20 -18.00
CA SER A 436 -20.35 11.07 -16.83
C SER A 436 -20.39 12.55 -17.21
N HIS A 437 -21.14 13.34 -16.44
CA HIS A 437 -21.13 14.83 -16.47
C HIS A 437 -21.31 15.45 -17.87
N GLY A 438 -22.35 15.00 -18.58
CA GLY A 438 -22.75 15.58 -19.87
C GLY A 438 -21.83 15.24 -21.04
N LEU A 439 -20.93 14.27 -20.88
CA LEU A 439 -20.14 13.72 -21.98
C LEU A 439 -21.06 13.10 -23.04
N LYS A 440 -21.00 13.60 -24.28
CA LYS A 440 -21.81 13.15 -25.41
C LYS A 440 -20.92 12.65 -26.54
N SER A 441 -21.38 11.60 -27.23
CA SER A 441 -20.77 11.14 -28.47
C SER A 441 -21.46 11.72 -29.70
N ARG A 442 -20.78 11.69 -30.84
CA ARG A 442 -21.34 11.85 -32.17
C ARG A 442 -21.06 10.61 -33.00
N ARG A 443 -22.03 10.18 -33.82
CA ARG A 443 -21.82 9.05 -34.72
C ARG A 443 -20.87 9.45 -35.85
N SER A 444 -19.84 8.65 -36.10
CA SER A 444 -18.89 8.80 -37.20
C SER A 444 -18.59 7.44 -37.82
N GLY A 445 -19.30 7.12 -38.91
CA GLY A 445 -19.29 5.77 -39.50
C GLY A 445 -19.82 4.72 -38.51
N ALA A 446 -19.00 3.70 -38.23
CA ALA A 446 -19.33 2.64 -37.27
C ALA A 446 -19.04 3.02 -35.80
N TRP A 447 -18.39 4.16 -35.56
CA TRP A 447 -17.89 4.56 -34.25
C TRP A 447 -18.77 5.64 -33.61
N ASP A 448 -18.87 5.59 -32.29
CA ASP A 448 -19.32 6.69 -31.47
C ASP A 448 -18.09 7.47 -31.00
N LEU A 449 -17.94 8.69 -31.50
CA LEU A 449 -16.77 9.53 -31.24
C LEU A 449 -17.08 10.53 -30.11
N PHE A 450 -16.28 10.46 -29.05
CA PHE A 450 -16.23 11.44 -27.98
C PHE A 450 -15.06 12.38 -28.21
N ARG A 451 -15.32 13.69 -28.12
CA ARG A 451 -14.29 14.73 -28.18
C ARG A 451 -14.50 15.71 -27.04
N VAL A 452 -13.44 15.93 -26.28
CA VAL A 452 -13.36 16.97 -25.25
C VAL A 452 -12.08 17.73 -25.50
N GLY A 453 -12.23 18.97 -25.94
CA GLY A 453 -11.07 19.76 -26.32
C GLY A 453 -10.31 19.16 -27.50
N ARG A 454 -9.04 18.84 -27.22
CA ARG A 454 -8.13 18.13 -28.13
C ARG A 454 -8.10 16.62 -27.92
N GLY A 455 -8.66 16.10 -26.83
CA GLY A 455 -8.70 14.67 -26.56
C GLY A 455 -9.82 13.95 -27.32
N LEU A 456 -9.52 12.76 -27.82
CA LEU A 456 -10.40 11.94 -28.66
C LEU A 456 -10.55 10.53 -28.08
N CYS A 457 -11.77 10.00 -28.14
CA CYS A 457 -12.07 8.60 -27.85
C CYS A 457 -13.11 8.08 -28.84
N ALA A 458 -12.75 7.05 -29.61
CA ALA A 458 -13.68 6.29 -30.42
C ALA A 458 -14.15 5.06 -29.64
N HIS A 459 -15.45 4.83 -29.63
CA HIS A 459 -16.11 3.70 -28.99
C HIS A 459 -16.95 2.93 -30.01
N ILE A 460 -16.96 1.61 -29.88
CA ILE A 460 -17.91 0.74 -30.60
C ILE A 460 -18.40 -0.36 -29.67
N GLU A 461 -19.69 -0.66 -29.76
CA GLU A 461 -20.30 -1.83 -29.12
C GLU A 461 -20.26 -3.04 -30.06
N LEU A 462 -19.87 -4.19 -29.51
CA LEU A 462 -19.80 -5.49 -30.17
C LEU A 462 -20.86 -6.43 -29.56
N PRO A 463 -21.26 -7.50 -30.28
CA PRO A 463 -22.23 -8.46 -29.76
C PRO A 463 -21.78 -9.05 -28.41
N GLY A 464 -22.61 -8.97 -27.37
CA GLY A 464 -22.35 -9.62 -26.07
C GLY A 464 -21.78 -8.71 -24.97
N PRO A 465 -22.59 -7.75 -24.50
CA PRO A 465 -22.17 -6.46 -23.88
C PRO A 465 -20.68 -6.09 -23.93
N TRP A 466 -20.07 -6.12 -25.11
CA TRP A 466 -18.64 -5.85 -25.29
C TRP A 466 -18.41 -4.47 -25.85
N HIS A 467 -17.53 -3.69 -25.24
CA HIS A 467 -17.16 -2.35 -25.66
C HIS A 467 -15.69 -2.33 -26.04
N VAL A 468 -15.37 -1.72 -27.19
CA VAL A 468 -14.00 -1.43 -27.60
C VAL A 468 -13.80 0.08 -27.67
N PHE A 469 -12.68 0.54 -27.11
CA PHE A 469 -12.27 1.93 -27.05
C PHE A 469 -10.90 2.11 -27.70
N GLN A 470 -10.74 3.18 -28.46
CA GLN A 470 -9.44 3.68 -28.92
C GLN A 470 -9.32 5.16 -28.63
N VAL A 471 -8.18 5.58 -28.07
CA VAL A 471 -7.96 6.98 -27.68
C VAL A 471 -6.78 7.61 -28.40
N SER A 472 -6.87 8.91 -28.67
CA SER A 472 -5.78 9.73 -29.15
C SER A 472 -6.10 11.21 -28.96
N ASP A 473 -5.39 12.10 -29.63
CA ASP A 473 -5.64 13.54 -29.58
C ASP A 473 -5.37 14.22 -30.93
N LEU A 474 -5.68 15.52 -30.96
CA LEU A 474 -5.45 16.41 -32.09
C LEU A 474 -4.01 16.95 -32.19
N ASP A 475 -3.10 16.56 -31.28
CA ASP A 475 -1.66 16.81 -31.46
C ASP A 475 -1.07 15.76 -32.41
N ARG A 476 -1.61 14.55 -32.38
CA ARG A 476 -1.19 13.42 -33.21
C ARG A 476 -1.96 13.29 -34.52
N TYR A 477 -3.24 13.65 -34.51
CA TYR A 477 -4.09 13.62 -35.69
C TYR A 477 -4.49 15.03 -36.10
N GLN A 478 -4.30 15.37 -37.36
CA GLN A 478 -4.61 16.71 -37.88
C GLN A 478 -6.11 17.04 -37.80
N SER A 479 -6.97 16.02 -37.76
CA SER A 479 -8.41 16.18 -37.58
C SER A 479 -9.07 14.93 -37.00
N GLU A 480 -10.33 15.05 -36.60
CA GLU A 480 -11.14 13.92 -36.16
C GLU A 480 -11.37 12.91 -37.30
N GLU A 481 -11.50 13.38 -38.54
CA GLU A 481 -11.64 12.55 -39.73
C GLU A 481 -10.37 11.72 -39.98
N ALA A 482 -9.19 12.32 -39.80
CA ALA A 482 -7.92 11.61 -39.90
C ALA A 482 -7.79 10.52 -38.82
N PHE A 483 -8.22 10.82 -37.59
CA PHE A 483 -8.28 9.83 -36.51
C PHE A 483 -9.23 8.67 -36.86
N ILE A 484 -10.46 8.96 -37.27
CA ILE A 484 -11.44 7.93 -37.64
C ILE A 484 -10.97 7.10 -38.84
N ALA A 485 -10.33 7.71 -39.83
CA ALA A 485 -9.78 7.01 -41.00
C ALA A 485 -8.65 6.03 -40.64
N ALA A 486 -7.95 6.25 -39.52
CA ALA A 486 -6.91 5.35 -39.03
C ALA A 486 -7.46 4.17 -38.22
N LEU A 487 -8.73 4.21 -37.79
CA LEU A 487 -9.35 3.15 -37.00
C LEU A 487 -9.72 1.94 -37.86
N GLN A 488 -9.54 0.74 -37.30
CA GLN A 488 -10.05 -0.49 -37.89
C GLN A 488 -11.18 -1.04 -37.02
N GLN A 489 -12.35 -1.27 -37.63
CA GLN A 489 -13.49 -1.82 -36.92
C GLN A 489 -13.17 -3.22 -36.33
N PRO A 490 -13.31 -3.41 -35.02
CA PRO A 490 -13.12 -4.71 -34.39
C PRO A 490 -14.30 -5.66 -34.71
N SER A 491 -14.07 -6.97 -34.59
CA SER A 491 -15.12 -7.98 -34.79
C SER A 491 -14.94 -9.19 -33.88
N ILE A 492 -16.04 -9.87 -33.56
CA ILE A 492 -16.03 -11.12 -32.80
C ILE A 492 -16.23 -12.30 -33.74
N ARG A 493 -15.35 -13.29 -33.67
CA ARG A 493 -15.38 -14.53 -34.46
C ARG A 493 -14.80 -15.67 -33.63
N ASP A 494 -15.45 -16.83 -33.67
CA ASP A 494 -14.98 -18.06 -33.00
C ASP A 494 -14.62 -17.87 -31.51
N GLY A 495 -15.43 -17.10 -30.77
CA GLY A 495 -15.19 -16.80 -29.35
C GLY A 495 -14.05 -15.81 -29.07
N HIS A 496 -13.51 -15.17 -30.11
CA HIS A 496 -12.42 -14.20 -29.98
C HIS A 496 -12.80 -12.83 -30.54
N ALA A 497 -12.37 -11.77 -29.87
CA ALA A 497 -12.39 -10.42 -30.45
C ALA A 497 -11.10 -10.16 -31.22
N HIS A 498 -11.24 -9.58 -32.40
CA HIS A 498 -10.16 -9.17 -33.30
C HIS A 498 -10.19 -7.66 -33.47
N GLY A 499 -9.05 -7.00 -33.29
CA GLY A 499 -8.92 -5.55 -33.43
C GLY A 499 -7.52 -5.14 -33.89
N ARG A 500 -7.30 -3.83 -33.99
CA ARG A 500 -5.99 -3.25 -34.29
C ARG A 500 -5.78 -1.96 -33.49
N ALA A 501 -4.63 -1.81 -32.84
CA ALA A 501 -4.24 -0.56 -32.21
C ALA A 501 -3.80 0.49 -33.26
N LEU A 502 -3.76 1.76 -32.90
CA LEU A 502 -3.40 2.85 -33.82
C LEU A 502 -1.98 2.74 -34.38
N ASN A 503 -1.07 2.06 -33.68
CA ASN A 503 0.29 1.77 -34.17
C ASN A 503 0.35 0.61 -35.18
N GLY A 504 -0.78 -0.01 -35.50
CA GLY A 504 -0.87 -1.12 -36.42
C GLY A 504 -0.81 -2.51 -35.78
N ASP A 505 -0.63 -2.64 -34.46
CA ASP A 505 -0.58 -3.95 -33.80
C ASP A 505 -1.90 -4.71 -33.97
N ARG A 506 -1.82 -5.95 -34.45
CA ARG A 506 -2.98 -6.85 -34.56
C ARG A 506 -3.29 -7.44 -33.20
N ILE A 507 -4.51 -7.24 -32.72
CA ILE A 507 -4.96 -7.69 -31.40
C ILE A 507 -5.95 -8.83 -31.58
N LYS A 508 -5.76 -9.90 -30.80
CA LYS A 508 -6.73 -10.98 -30.64
C LYS A 508 -6.94 -11.24 -29.15
N VAL A 509 -8.19 -11.26 -28.70
CA VAL A 509 -8.58 -11.49 -27.30
C VAL A 509 -9.50 -12.70 -27.23
N ASP A 510 -9.17 -13.66 -26.38
CA ASP A 510 -10.08 -14.76 -26.01
C ASP A 510 -11.14 -14.21 -25.04
N LEU A 511 -12.42 -14.31 -25.38
CA LEU A 511 -13.52 -13.74 -24.58
C LEU A 511 -13.85 -14.55 -23.32
N THR A 512 -13.30 -15.74 -23.19
CA THR A 512 -13.46 -16.62 -22.03
C THR A 512 -12.37 -16.40 -21.00
N THR A 513 -11.12 -16.35 -21.45
CA THR A 513 -9.94 -16.24 -20.56
C THR A 513 -9.40 -14.82 -20.48
N MET A 514 -9.80 -13.93 -21.38
CA MET A 514 -9.28 -12.57 -21.54
C MET A 514 -7.77 -12.54 -21.87
N ALA A 515 -7.22 -13.69 -22.27
CA ALA A 515 -5.87 -13.78 -22.80
C ALA A 515 -5.76 -12.99 -24.11
N ILE A 516 -4.67 -12.23 -24.25
CA ILE A 516 -4.42 -11.35 -25.38
C ILE A 516 -3.19 -11.80 -26.17
N GLN A 517 -3.34 -11.80 -27.49
CA GLN A 517 -2.26 -12.00 -28.45
C GLN A 517 -2.03 -10.71 -29.24
N ILE A 518 -0.76 -10.33 -29.38
CA ILE A 518 -0.30 -9.18 -30.15
C ILE A 518 0.52 -9.70 -31.33
N ASN A 519 0.10 -9.36 -32.55
CA ASN A 519 0.74 -9.78 -33.79
C ASN A 519 0.89 -11.31 -33.96
N GLY A 520 0.03 -12.09 -33.28
CA GLY A 520 0.04 -13.56 -33.30
C GLY A 520 0.86 -14.21 -32.18
N ALA A 521 1.57 -13.42 -31.37
CA ALA A 521 2.27 -13.90 -30.18
C ALA A 521 1.44 -13.63 -28.92
N SER A 522 1.40 -14.58 -27.98
CA SER A 522 0.84 -14.34 -26.66
C SER A 522 1.60 -13.20 -25.97
N ARG A 523 0.87 -12.28 -25.32
CA ARG A 523 1.51 -11.20 -24.56
C ARG A 523 2.35 -11.78 -23.43
N HIS A 524 3.60 -11.33 -23.31
CA HIS A 524 4.44 -11.67 -22.17
C HIS A 524 3.79 -11.27 -20.85
N SER A 525 4.08 -12.01 -19.79
CA SER A 525 3.56 -11.72 -18.46
C SER A 525 4.03 -10.34 -17.98
N GLN A 526 3.09 -9.44 -17.68
CA GLN A 526 3.39 -8.12 -17.13
C GLN A 526 3.64 -8.16 -15.60
N MET A 527 3.76 -9.36 -15.03
CA MET A 527 3.84 -9.61 -13.59
C MET A 527 5.25 -9.48 -13.01
N GLU A 528 6.26 -9.51 -13.86
CA GLU A 528 7.67 -9.40 -13.46
C GLU A 528 8.02 -7.97 -13.03
N MET A 529 7.35 -6.97 -13.61
CA MET A 529 7.66 -5.57 -13.42
C MET A 529 6.69 -4.95 -12.40
N LEU A 530 7.24 -4.30 -11.37
CA LEU A 530 6.48 -3.42 -10.49
C LEU A 530 6.15 -2.10 -11.20
N HIS A 531 7.14 -1.57 -11.92
CA HIS A 531 7.03 -0.40 -12.78
C HIS A 531 7.71 -0.70 -14.12
N ASP A 532 7.01 -0.46 -15.22
CA ASP A 532 7.59 -0.52 -16.56
C ASP A 532 7.03 0.59 -17.45
N SER A 533 7.89 1.59 -17.66
CA SER A 533 7.71 2.66 -18.62
C SER A 533 9.08 3.08 -19.17
N PRO A 534 9.13 3.99 -20.17
CA PRO A 534 10.40 4.53 -20.66
C PRO A 534 11.27 5.19 -19.58
N PHE A 535 10.63 5.77 -18.54
CA PHE A 535 11.32 6.59 -17.54
C PHE A 535 11.31 6.02 -16.11
N LEU A 536 10.41 5.07 -15.79
CA LEU A 536 10.28 4.48 -14.45
C LEU A 536 10.31 2.96 -14.56
N LYS A 537 11.33 2.32 -13.98
CA LYS A 537 11.52 0.87 -14.04
C LYS A 537 11.82 0.24 -12.69
N SER A 538 11.18 -0.90 -12.42
CA SER A 538 11.43 -1.73 -11.25
C SER A 538 10.91 -3.15 -11.46
N ARG A 539 11.67 -4.16 -11.03
CA ARG A 539 11.18 -5.55 -10.95
C ARG A 539 10.44 -5.76 -9.64
N PHE A 540 9.34 -6.49 -9.68
CA PHE A 540 8.60 -6.85 -8.48
C PHE A 540 9.47 -7.68 -7.53
N GLY A 541 9.50 -7.28 -6.26
CA GLY A 541 10.31 -7.88 -5.20
C GLY A 541 11.77 -7.42 -5.17
N SER A 542 12.22 -6.56 -6.09
CA SER A 542 13.63 -6.14 -6.14
C SER A 542 14.04 -5.24 -4.98
N GLY A 543 13.09 -4.46 -4.43
CA GLY A 543 13.42 -3.43 -3.45
C GLY A 543 14.08 -2.20 -4.07
N GLU A 544 14.10 -2.09 -5.41
CA GLU A 544 14.75 -1.01 -6.15
C GLU A 544 13.81 -0.41 -7.19
N ILE A 545 13.75 0.93 -7.27
CA ILE A 545 12.96 1.67 -8.25
C ILE A 545 13.85 2.72 -8.91
N THR A 546 14.07 2.57 -10.22
CA THR A 546 14.90 3.49 -11.00
C THR A 546 14.04 4.47 -11.78
N ILE A 547 14.33 5.76 -11.61
CA ILE A 547 13.88 6.84 -12.49
C ILE A 547 15.03 7.18 -13.43
N ARG A 548 14.75 7.26 -14.73
CA ARG A 548 15.71 7.66 -15.75
C ARG A 548 15.07 8.72 -16.63
N THR A 549 15.79 9.80 -16.82
CA THR A 549 15.51 10.86 -17.78
C THR A 549 16.64 10.89 -18.83
N ASN A 550 16.59 11.80 -19.80
CA ASN A 550 17.69 11.93 -20.76
C ASN A 550 18.96 12.52 -20.14
N GLN A 551 18.87 13.28 -19.04
CA GLN A 551 20.05 13.90 -18.42
C GLN A 551 20.64 13.04 -17.31
N GLN A 552 19.84 12.26 -16.57
CA GLN A 552 20.31 11.53 -15.39
C GLN A 552 19.45 10.32 -15.04
N SER A 553 19.94 9.53 -14.08
CA SER A 553 19.24 8.36 -13.54
C SER A 553 19.46 8.29 -12.04
N VAL A 554 18.41 7.96 -11.30
CA VAL A 554 18.43 7.76 -9.85
C VAL A 554 17.73 6.46 -9.51
N THR A 555 18.33 5.66 -8.62
CA THR A 555 17.69 4.49 -8.02
C THR A 555 17.36 4.78 -6.57
N PHE A 556 16.10 4.59 -6.22
CA PHE A 556 15.61 4.58 -4.85
C PHE A 556 15.47 3.13 -4.39
N ASP A 557 15.99 2.81 -3.21
CA ASP A 557 16.05 1.43 -2.72
C ASP A 557 15.73 1.30 -1.23
N ASN A 558 15.48 0.05 -0.80
CA ASN A 558 15.22 -0.29 0.59
C ASN A 558 16.48 -0.72 1.37
N THR A 559 17.71 -0.51 0.85
CA THR A 559 18.93 -1.04 1.49
C THR A 559 19.17 -0.47 2.88
N ALA A 560 18.75 0.77 3.13
CA ALA A 560 18.83 1.44 4.42
C ALA A 560 17.73 0.99 5.41
N LEU A 561 16.76 0.20 4.96
CA LEU A 561 15.61 -0.26 5.73
C LEU A 561 15.76 -1.70 6.21
N GLN A 562 17.00 -2.19 6.34
CA GLN A 562 17.23 -3.49 6.94
C GLN A 562 16.66 -3.51 8.36
N VAL A 563 15.71 -4.43 8.56
CA VAL A 563 15.16 -4.73 9.87
C VAL A 563 16.26 -5.44 10.65
N GLU A 564 16.56 -4.96 11.84
CA GLU A 564 17.41 -5.72 12.75
C GLU A 564 16.67 -7.02 13.06
N ALA A 565 17.17 -8.13 12.53
CA ALA A 565 16.61 -9.44 12.81
C ALA A 565 16.60 -9.64 14.32
N ASP A 566 15.53 -10.24 14.85
CA ASP A 566 15.50 -10.66 16.25
C ASP A 566 16.79 -11.46 16.52
N ARG A 567 17.62 -10.96 17.43
CA ARG A 567 18.94 -11.51 17.67
C ARG A 567 18.78 -12.99 17.98
N LEU A 568 19.39 -13.83 17.14
CA LEU A 568 19.39 -15.26 17.37
C LEU A 568 20.01 -15.55 18.75
N PRO A 569 19.46 -16.51 19.52
CA PRO A 569 20.06 -16.96 20.75
C PRO A 569 21.53 -17.33 20.54
N ASP A 570 22.42 -16.88 21.42
CA ASP A 570 23.85 -17.14 21.29
C ASP A 570 24.11 -18.67 21.19
N LEU A 571 24.93 -19.06 20.21
CA LEU A 571 25.27 -20.46 19.98
C LEU A 571 26.62 -20.76 20.65
N SER A 572 26.60 -21.56 21.72
CA SER A 572 27.83 -21.98 22.38
C SER A 572 28.77 -22.72 21.43
N ARG A 573 30.08 -22.55 21.63
CA ARG A 573 31.11 -23.21 20.82
C ARG A 573 30.92 -24.73 20.86
N GLY A 574 30.89 -25.35 19.68
CA GLY A 574 30.70 -26.81 19.54
C GLY A 574 29.24 -27.25 19.44
N HIS A 575 28.28 -26.32 19.53
CA HIS A 575 26.87 -26.61 19.25
C HIS A 575 26.51 -26.27 17.79
N ALA A 576 25.48 -26.91 17.27
CA ALA A 576 24.86 -26.63 15.98
C ALA A 576 23.37 -26.31 16.14
N ARG A 577 22.85 -25.43 15.27
CA ARG A 577 21.40 -25.25 15.11
C ARG A 577 20.91 -26.23 14.04
N TRP A 578 19.90 -27.02 14.37
CA TRP A 578 19.24 -27.93 13.44
C TRP A 578 17.78 -27.50 13.29
N GLY A 579 17.49 -26.84 12.16
CA GLY A 579 16.19 -26.29 11.83
C GLY A 579 16.24 -24.89 11.22
N GLN A 580 15.09 -24.21 11.19
CA GLN A 580 14.92 -22.94 10.50
C GLN A 580 15.20 -21.78 11.47
N SER A 581 16.31 -21.08 11.23
CA SER A 581 16.79 -19.94 12.04
C SER A 581 16.61 -18.58 11.36
N GLU A 582 16.12 -18.56 10.13
CA GLU A 582 15.74 -17.34 9.43
C GLU A 582 14.41 -16.79 9.98
N PHE A 583 14.24 -15.48 9.84
CA PHE A 583 13.04 -14.77 10.25
C PHE A 583 12.00 -14.79 9.11
N ALA A 584 10.83 -15.38 9.35
CA ALA A 584 9.72 -15.32 8.40
C ALA A 584 8.79 -14.14 8.68
N GLU A 585 8.29 -13.52 7.62
CA GLU A 585 7.34 -12.40 7.72
C GLU A 585 5.91 -12.84 8.04
N ASN A 586 5.51 -14.07 7.66
CA ASN A 586 4.14 -14.52 7.93
C ASN A 586 4.03 -15.04 9.35
N THR A 587 2.90 -14.74 9.99
CA THR A 587 2.61 -15.20 11.34
C THR A 587 1.24 -15.86 11.39
N THR A 588 1.07 -16.80 12.30
CA THR A 588 -0.23 -17.43 12.56
C THR A 588 -0.46 -17.55 14.05
N ARG A 589 -1.71 -17.34 14.49
CA ARG A 589 -2.10 -17.49 15.90
C ARG A 589 -2.01 -18.95 16.31
N VAL A 590 -1.48 -19.18 17.51
CA VAL A 590 -1.30 -20.53 18.04
C VAL A 590 -2.61 -21.02 18.67
N THR A 591 -3.47 -21.57 17.83
CA THR A 591 -4.69 -22.31 18.24
C THR A 591 -4.65 -23.74 17.75
N HIS A 592 -3.46 -24.33 17.74
CA HIS A 592 -3.16 -25.62 17.13
C HIS A 592 -2.04 -26.32 17.90
N ALA A 593 -1.88 -27.62 17.63
CA ALA A 593 -0.74 -28.41 18.07
C ALA A 593 0.00 -28.92 16.83
N ARG A 594 1.29 -28.59 16.74
CA ARG A 594 2.11 -28.92 15.57
C ARG A 594 3.30 -29.74 15.96
N ALA A 595 3.75 -30.58 15.03
CA ALA A 595 4.98 -31.34 15.15
C ALA A 595 5.84 -31.17 13.90
N MET A 596 7.04 -30.63 14.11
CA MET A 596 8.01 -30.30 13.07
C MET A 596 9.17 -31.29 13.12
N GLY A 597 9.20 -32.13 12.10
CA GLY A 597 9.92 -33.38 12.03
C GLY A 597 11.11 -33.32 11.08
N GLY A 598 12.19 -34.00 11.48
CA GLY A 598 13.39 -34.22 10.67
C GLY A 598 14.06 -35.53 11.03
N ARG A 599 15.02 -35.96 10.21
CA ARG A 599 15.90 -37.07 10.58
C ARG A 599 17.11 -36.49 11.31
N SER A 600 17.35 -36.91 12.55
CA SER A 600 18.52 -36.46 13.31
C SER A 600 19.82 -36.74 12.54
N PRO A 601 20.91 -36.01 12.85
CA PRO A 601 22.21 -36.26 12.23
C PRO A 601 22.63 -37.74 12.28
N ASP A 602 23.55 -38.12 11.41
CA ASP A 602 24.14 -39.48 11.29
C ASP A 602 25.00 -39.92 12.48
N HIS A 603 24.97 -39.16 13.58
CA HIS A 603 25.69 -39.40 14.81
C HIS A 603 24.84 -39.00 16.01
N ASP A 604 25.10 -39.64 17.15
CA ASP A 604 24.40 -39.34 18.40
C ASP A 604 24.68 -37.91 18.86
N CYS A 605 23.65 -37.25 19.37
CA CYS A 605 23.70 -35.86 19.79
C CYS A 605 23.07 -35.68 21.18
N LEU A 606 23.43 -34.59 21.86
CA LEU A 606 22.67 -34.06 22.99
C LEU A 606 21.86 -32.85 22.54
N LEU A 607 20.55 -32.92 22.74
CA LEU A 607 19.67 -31.77 22.62
C LEU A 607 19.84 -30.84 23.82
N LYS A 608 20.37 -29.64 23.59
CA LYS A 608 20.64 -28.64 24.64
C LYS A 608 19.51 -27.64 24.81
N ALA A 609 18.83 -27.28 23.73
CA ALA A 609 17.77 -26.29 23.78
C ALA A 609 16.80 -26.45 22.60
N VAL A 610 15.61 -25.89 22.76
CA VAL A 610 14.66 -25.68 21.66
C VAL A 610 14.33 -24.21 21.56
N SER A 611 14.26 -23.69 20.34
CA SER A 611 13.97 -22.29 20.07
C SER A 611 12.81 -22.17 19.08
N ILE A 612 11.91 -21.24 19.36
CA ILE A 612 10.79 -20.87 18.48
C ILE A 612 10.70 -19.35 18.40
N LEU A 613 10.49 -18.83 17.19
CA LEU A 613 10.27 -17.41 16.98
C LEU A 613 8.80 -17.10 17.27
N LEU A 614 8.56 -16.32 18.32
CA LEU A 614 7.25 -15.79 18.68
C LEU A 614 7.20 -14.33 18.27
N PRO A 615 6.89 -14.01 17.00
CA PRO A 615 6.77 -12.62 16.59
C PRO A 615 5.75 -11.92 17.48
N GLY A 616 4.63 -12.57 17.84
CA GLY A 616 3.53 -12.06 18.68
C GLY A 616 3.31 -12.76 19.99
N ASN A 617 3.20 -12.00 21.08
CA ASN A 617 2.86 -12.53 22.39
C ASN A 617 2.21 -11.46 23.29
N GLU A 618 0.89 -11.35 23.25
CA GLU A 618 0.07 -10.43 24.06
C GLU A 618 -0.26 -11.05 25.44
N GLY A 619 0.77 -11.52 26.15
CA GLY A 619 0.65 -12.12 27.49
C GLY A 619 0.35 -13.62 27.51
N GLY A 620 0.42 -14.29 26.36
CA GLY A 620 0.25 -15.73 26.23
C GLY A 620 1.55 -16.53 26.33
N SER A 621 1.47 -17.84 26.07
CA SER A 621 2.66 -18.71 25.98
C SER A 621 2.39 -19.92 25.08
N VAL A 622 3.46 -20.52 24.56
CA VAL A 622 3.44 -21.86 23.93
C VAL A 622 4.18 -22.85 24.81
N ARG A 623 3.70 -24.11 24.83
CA ARG A 623 4.40 -25.22 25.48
C ARG A 623 5.21 -26.02 24.46
N LEU A 624 6.49 -26.24 24.72
CA LEU A 624 7.43 -26.89 23.79
C LEU A 624 7.86 -28.27 24.30
N ALA A 625 7.98 -29.23 23.39
CA ALA A 625 8.50 -30.56 23.68
C ALA A 625 9.21 -31.17 22.47
N VAL A 626 9.94 -32.26 22.69
CA VAL A 626 10.59 -33.04 21.62
C VAL A 626 10.23 -34.52 21.74
N TYR A 627 9.91 -35.13 20.61
CA TYR A 627 9.63 -36.56 20.48
C TYR A 627 10.64 -37.26 19.56
N ALA A 628 10.84 -38.56 19.77
CA ALA A 628 11.64 -39.43 18.91
C ALA A 628 10.87 -40.66 18.45
N GLY A 629 11.06 -41.05 17.19
CA GLY A 629 10.34 -42.15 16.55
C GLY A 629 9.17 -41.68 15.69
N GLY A 630 8.21 -42.56 15.43
CA GLY A 630 7.25 -42.37 14.35
C GLY A 630 7.90 -42.54 12.98
N GLN A 631 7.27 -42.00 11.95
CA GLN A 631 7.80 -42.00 10.57
C GLN A 631 7.52 -40.64 9.94
N LEU A 632 8.49 -40.00 9.29
CA LEU A 632 8.26 -38.70 8.66
C LEU A 632 7.07 -38.81 7.69
N ASP A 633 7.09 -39.75 6.76
CA ASP A 633 6.04 -39.93 5.74
C ASP A 633 4.64 -40.30 6.25
N HIS A 634 4.51 -40.71 7.52
CA HIS A 634 3.24 -41.11 8.12
C HIS A 634 2.91 -40.36 9.43
N GLY A 635 3.71 -39.35 9.78
CA GLY A 635 3.57 -38.56 10.98
C GLY A 635 4.13 -39.21 12.27
N PRO A 636 4.07 -38.48 13.39
CA PRO A 636 4.61 -38.93 14.68
C PRO A 636 3.91 -40.17 15.27
N HIS A 637 2.72 -40.53 14.78
CA HIS A 637 2.02 -41.75 15.17
C HIS A 637 2.36 -42.96 14.26
N GLY A 638 2.98 -42.73 13.09
CA GLY A 638 3.22 -43.73 12.06
C GLY A 638 4.19 -44.84 12.48
N GLY A 639 3.87 -46.09 12.16
CA GLY A 639 4.65 -47.25 12.58
C GLY A 639 4.61 -47.44 14.11
N ARG A 640 5.75 -47.27 14.78
CA ARG A 640 5.81 -47.21 16.24
C ARG A 640 5.66 -45.74 16.68
N PRO A 641 4.60 -45.38 17.43
CA PRO A 641 4.37 -44.00 17.82
C PRO A 641 5.56 -43.38 18.55
N ALA A 642 5.85 -42.12 18.21
CA ALA A 642 6.95 -41.37 18.76
C ALA A 642 6.83 -41.25 20.29
N GLN A 643 7.95 -41.37 20.97
CA GLN A 643 8.07 -41.29 22.42
C GLN A 643 8.53 -39.89 22.80
N LEU A 644 7.96 -39.32 23.86
CA LEU A 644 8.38 -38.03 24.40
C LEU A 644 9.81 -38.16 24.91
N LEU A 645 10.75 -37.44 24.31
CA LEU A 645 12.11 -37.33 24.82
C LEU A 645 12.14 -36.38 26.01
N TYR A 646 11.56 -35.19 25.84
CA TYR A 646 11.52 -34.19 26.89
C TYR A 646 10.42 -33.15 26.67
N ASP A 647 9.78 -32.72 27.75
CA ASP A 647 8.83 -31.61 27.78
C ASP A 647 9.51 -30.40 28.43
N PHE A 648 9.82 -29.39 27.62
CA PHE A 648 10.53 -28.19 28.06
C PHE A 648 9.62 -27.21 28.79
N GLY A 649 8.32 -27.47 28.86
CA GLY A 649 7.36 -26.58 29.49
C GLY A 649 7.06 -25.36 28.64
N ARG A 650 6.67 -24.26 29.30
CA ARG A 650 6.14 -23.06 28.64
C ARG A 650 7.24 -22.04 28.39
N THR A 651 7.11 -21.36 27.26
CA THR A 651 7.80 -20.09 27.00
C THR A 651 7.32 -19.01 27.98
N PRO A 652 8.17 -18.02 28.31
CA PRO A 652 7.78 -16.89 29.16
C PRO A 652 6.59 -16.13 28.60
N LYS A 653 5.68 -15.70 29.49
CA LYS A 653 4.48 -14.96 29.07
C LYS A 653 4.85 -13.56 28.57
N GLY A 654 4.26 -13.15 27.45
CA GLY A 654 4.45 -11.82 26.87
C GLY A 654 5.82 -11.59 26.19
N LEU A 655 6.71 -12.58 26.19
CA LEU A 655 8.01 -12.46 25.54
C LEU A 655 7.88 -12.66 24.03
N THR A 656 8.36 -11.69 23.26
CA THR A 656 8.40 -11.71 21.79
C THR A 656 9.82 -11.98 21.29
N GLY A 657 9.95 -12.36 20.01
CA GLY A 657 11.22 -12.76 19.40
C GLY A 657 11.56 -14.23 19.63
N TRP A 658 12.85 -14.57 19.52
CA TRP A 658 13.33 -15.94 19.75
C TRP A 658 13.18 -16.34 21.22
N ASN A 659 12.30 -17.30 21.47
CA ASN A 659 12.09 -17.88 22.78
C ASN A 659 12.82 -19.21 22.85
N THR A 660 13.85 -19.27 23.68
CA THR A 660 14.68 -20.47 23.88
C THR A 660 14.45 -21.04 25.27
N VAL A 661 14.21 -22.34 25.33
CA VAL A 661 14.15 -23.10 26.58
C VAL A 661 15.22 -24.18 26.55
N THR A 662 16.02 -24.26 27.61
CA THR A 662 17.25 -25.05 27.68
C THR A 662 17.10 -26.26 28.59
N HIS A 663 17.72 -27.37 28.22
CA HIS A 663 17.91 -28.52 29.11
C HIS A 663 19.25 -28.38 29.84
N PRO A 664 19.31 -28.55 31.18
CA PRO A 664 20.53 -28.28 31.96
C PRO A 664 21.71 -29.18 31.57
N THR A 665 21.47 -30.45 31.27
CA THR A 665 22.52 -31.44 30.95
C THR A 665 22.50 -31.93 29.51
N GLY A 666 21.49 -31.54 28.74
CA GLY A 666 21.17 -32.14 27.44
C GLY A 666 20.32 -33.43 27.49
N VAL A 667 19.61 -33.73 26.41
CA VAL A 667 18.78 -34.95 26.22
C VAL A 667 19.34 -35.75 25.05
N PHE A 668 19.55 -37.06 25.24
CA PHE A 668 20.12 -37.91 24.19
C PHE A 668 19.17 -38.02 22.98
N ILE A 669 19.71 -37.74 21.80
CA ILE A 669 19.09 -37.97 20.50
C ILE A 669 19.93 -39.02 19.76
N PRO A 670 19.37 -40.20 19.45
CA PRO A 670 20.08 -41.19 18.66
C PRO A 670 20.30 -40.72 17.22
N ALA A 671 21.36 -41.20 16.59
CA ALA A 671 21.62 -41.02 15.17
C ALA A 671 20.45 -41.48 14.29
N ASP A 672 20.28 -40.84 13.13
CA ASP A 672 19.35 -41.24 12.04
C ASP A 672 17.89 -41.50 12.45
N THR A 673 17.46 -40.90 13.55
CA THR A 673 16.15 -41.14 14.17
C THR A 673 15.19 -40.01 13.79
N PRO A 674 13.91 -40.29 13.46
CA PRO A 674 12.92 -39.25 13.31
C PRO A 674 12.73 -38.48 14.63
N ILE A 675 12.96 -37.17 14.60
CA ILE A 675 12.79 -36.26 15.75
C ILE A 675 11.75 -35.22 15.40
N TRP A 676 10.88 -34.90 16.36
CA TRP A 676 9.82 -33.91 16.22
C TRP A 676 9.93 -32.84 17.30
N LEU A 677 10.14 -31.58 16.91
CA LEU A 677 9.90 -30.42 17.76
C LEU A 677 8.41 -30.09 17.74
N VAL A 678 7.78 -30.06 18.89
CA VAL A 678 6.33 -29.87 18.98
C VAL A 678 5.97 -28.67 19.83
N TRP A 679 4.90 -27.97 19.46
CA TRP A 679 4.32 -26.90 20.25
C TRP A 679 2.80 -26.97 20.27
N LYS A 680 2.21 -26.41 21.33
CA LYS A 680 0.77 -26.26 21.48
C LYS A 680 0.43 -25.00 22.26
N SER A 681 -0.70 -24.39 21.89
CA SER A 681 -1.43 -23.43 22.69
C SER A 681 -2.88 -23.34 22.19
N ALA A 682 -3.78 -22.91 23.06
CA ALA A 682 -5.13 -22.48 22.71
C ALA A 682 -5.24 -20.94 22.75
N ASP A 683 -4.13 -20.27 23.04
CA ASP A 683 -4.09 -18.83 23.29
C ASP A 683 -3.96 -18.06 21.98
N GLN A 684 -5.02 -17.36 21.62
CA GLN A 684 -5.06 -16.49 20.44
C GLN A 684 -4.14 -15.25 20.55
N ASN A 685 -3.54 -15.03 21.73
CA ASN A 685 -2.64 -13.93 22.00
C ASN A 685 -1.19 -14.23 21.62
N VAL A 686 -0.87 -15.46 21.16
CA VAL A 686 0.48 -15.82 20.69
C VAL A 686 0.47 -16.12 19.20
N GLU A 687 1.47 -15.61 18.48
CA GLU A 687 1.71 -15.87 17.07
C GLU A 687 3.07 -16.54 16.88
N VAL A 688 3.15 -17.48 15.93
CA VAL A 688 4.40 -18.12 15.49
C VAL A 688 4.71 -17.73 14.04
N ALA A 689 5.99 -17.53 13.73
CA ALA A 689 6.43 -17.16 12.39
C ALA A 689 6.59 -18.38 11.46
N TYR A 690 6.21 -18.24 10.18
CA TYR A 690 6.31 -19.29 9.18
C TYR A 690 6.52 -18.78 7.74
N PHE A 691 7.10 -19.62 6.89
CA PHE A 691 7.23 -19.43 5.45
C PHE A 691 6.13 -20.19 4.70
N GLU A 692 5.45 -19.50 3.76
CA GLU A 692 4.43 -20.10 2.88
C GLU A 692 5.05 -20.99 1.79
N LYS A 693 6.32 -20.79 1.43
CA LYS A 693 7.06 -21.57 0.43
C LYS A 693 8.37 -22.08 1.02
N HIS A 694 8.80 -23.25 0.54
CA HIS A 694 10.05 -23.89 0.95
C HIS A 694 11.26 -22.96 0.78
N SER A 695 11.92 -22.70 1.90
CA SER A 695 13.30 -22.19 1.92
C SER A 695 14.23 -23.39 1.84
N THR A 696 14.64 -23.78 0.63
CA THR A 696 15.64 -24.85 0.36
C THR A 696 15.30 -26.26 0.90
N PRO A 697 15.92 -27.32 0.36
CA PRO A 697 15.87 -28.64 1.00
C PRO A 697 16.52 -28.59 2.40
N SER A 698 15.81 -29.06 3.42
CA SER A 698 16.30 -29.14 4.81
C SER A 698 16.00 -30.51 5.40
N ASP A 699 16.95 -31.05 6.16
CA ASP A 699 16.81 -32.33 6.90
C ASP A 699 15.87 -32.22 8.11
N PHE A 700 15.45 -31.00 8.44
CA PHE A 700 14.45 -30.67 9.45
C PHE A 700 13.30 -29.88 8.82
N GLN A 701 12.06 -30.22 9.16
CA GLN A 701 10.85 -29.69 8.51
C GLN A 701 10.76 -30.04 7.02
N SER A 702 11.01 -31.30 6.64
CA SER A 702 10.68 -31.76 5.27
C SER A 702 9.17 -31.59 5.00
N VAL A 703 8.72 -31.61 3.74
CA VAL A 703 7.27 -31.54 3.39
C VAL A 703 6.45 -32.54 4.20
N ARG A 704 6.99 -33.76 4.33
CA ARG A 704 6.41 -34.85 5.11
C ARG A 704 6.85 -34.83 6.57
N GLY A 705 7.47 -33.75 7.05
CA GLY A 705 7.85 -33.57 8.45
C GLY A 705 6.95 -32.58 9.19
N ARG A 706 5.91 -32.02 8.58
CA ARG A 706 5.16 -30.90 9.15
C ARG A 706 3.76 -31.34 9.55
N TRP A 707 3.59 -31.92 10.73
CA TRP A 707 2.33 -32.54 11.14
C TRP A 707 1.40 -31.58 11.90
N ASP A 708 0.13 -31.51 11.47
CA ASP A 708 -0.97 -30.83 12.15
C ASP A 708 -1.79 -31.81 12.99
N SER A 709 -1.66 -31.76 14.31
CA SER A 709 -2.35 -32.71 15.19
C SER A 709 -3.80 -32.31 15.46
N ARG A 710 -4.70 -33.28 15.48
CA ARG A 710 -6.14 -33.07 15.78
C ARG A 710 -6.58 -33.61 17.13
N VAL A 711 -5.71 -34.35 17.83
CA VAL A 711 -6.06 -35.05 19.08
C VAL A 711 -5.33 -34.52 20.32
N ILE A 712 -4.32 -33.67 20.14
CA ILE A 712 -3.57 -33.08 21.26
C ILE A 712 -4.39 -31.96 21.92
N GLN A 713 -4.53 -32.03 23.26
CA GLN A 713 -5.16 -30.95 24.02
C GLN A 713 -4.31 -29.68 23.96
N LEU A 714 -4.90 -28.61 23.42
CA LEU A 714 -4.22 -27.35 23.13
C LEU A 714 -3.83 -26.52 24.37
N ASN A 715 -4.36 -26.83 25.56
CA ASN A 715 -4.01 -26.11 26.78
C ASN A 715 -2.50 -26.19 27.07
N ALA A 716 -1.82 -25.05 27.07
CA ALA A 716 -0.38 -24.95 27.33
C ALA A 716 0.01 -25.29 28.79
N GLU A 717 -0.96 -25.27 29.72
CA GLU A 717 -0.75 -25.73 31.10
C GLU A 717 -0.65 -27.25 31.19
N SER A 718 -1.34 -27.98 30.30
CA SER A 718 -1.32 -29.44 30.29
C SER A 718 0.01 -29.97 29.75
N PRO A 719 0.64 -30.96 30.39
CA PRO A 719 1.85 -31.59 29.86
C PRO A 719 1.60 -32.29 28.52
N TRP A 720 2.69 -32.64 27.83
CA TRP A 720 2.64 -33.46 26.63
C TRP A 720 2.44 -34.96 26.97
N PRO A 721 1.68 -35.73 26.16
CA PRO A 721 1.51 -37.17 26.40
C PRO A 721 2.83 -37.92 26.23
N ARG A 722 3.12 -38.92 27.07
CA ARG A 722 4.39 -39.67 27.01
C ARG A 722 4.62 -40.39 25.69
N VAL A 723 3.54 -40.80 25.03
CA VAL A 723 3.54 -41.44 23.72
C VAL A 723 2.63 -40.63 22.81
N TRP A 724 3.07 -40.36 21.58
CA TRP A 724 2.20 -39.70 20.62
C TRP A 724 0.94 -40.53 20.38
N PRO A 725 -0.27 -39.95 20.41
CA PRO A 725 -1.50 -40.74 20.28
C PRO A 725 -1.56 -41.48 18.95
N GLY A 726 -1.76 -42.81 19.00
CA GLY A 726 -1.90 -43.65 17.80
C GLY A 726 -3.15 -43.37 16.96
N THR A 727 -4.11 -42.62 17.52
CA THR A 727 -5.37 -42.24 16.87
C THR A 727 -5.32 -40.83 16.26
N ASP A 728 -4.14 -40.20 16.16
CA ASP A 728 -4.01 -38.86 15.60
C ASP A 728 -4.22 -38.87 14.08
N GLY A 729 -5.46 -38.61 13.65
CA GLY A 729 -5.85 -38.44 12.24
C GLY A 729 -5.51 -37.07 11.66
N GLY A 730 -4.39 -36.47 12.08
CA GLY A 730 -3.87 -35.21 11.58
C GLY A 730 -3.48 -35.23 10.09
N THR A 731 -2.96 -34.11 9.60
CA THR A 731 -2.51 -33.98 8.20
C THR A 731 -1.19 -33.23 8.11
N PHE A 732 -0.47 -33.40 7.00
CA PHE A 732 0.72 -32.60 6.74
C PHE A 732 0.35 -31.16 6.35
N ASP A 733 1.12 -30.20 6.86
CA ASP A 733 1.06 -28.79 6.52
C ASP A 733 2.17 -28.44 5.52
N SER A 734 1.88 -27.49 4.64
CA SER A 734 2.87 -26.89 3.75
C SER A 734 3.73 -25.82 4.42
N ALA A 735 3.33 -25.26 5.56
CA ALA A 735 4.04 -24.18 6.23
C ALA A 735 5.33 -24.65 6.95
N GLU A 736 6.43 -23.95 6.71
CA GLU A 736 7.70 -24.12 7.44
C GLU A 736 7.80 -23.09 8.54
N TYR A 737 8.02 -23.49 9.79
CA TYR A 737 8.01 -22.58 10.94
C TYR A 737 9.43 -22.20 11.35
N CYS A 738 9.59 -20.98 11.86
CA CYS A 738 10.84 -20.47 12.41
C CYS A 738 11.12 -21.10 13.78
N CYS A 739 11.65 -22.32 13.76
CA CYS A 739 12.02 -23.07 14.95
C CYS A 739 13.20 -24.00 14.69
N PHE A 740 14.02 -24.19 15.71
CA PHE A 740 15.21 -25.04 15.62
C PHE A 740 15.57 -25.69 16.97
N LEU A 741 16.31 -26.79 16.86
CA LEU A 741 16.91 -27.51 17.97
C LEU A 741 18.39 -27.08 18.07
N THR A 742 18.91 -26.89 19.29
CA THR A 742 20.35 -26.71 19.52
C THR A 742 20.95 -28.04 19.94
N LEU A 743 21.85 -28.57 19.12
CA LEU A 743 22.46 -29.89 19.29
C LEU A 743 23.95 -29.76 19.65
N GLU A 744 24.42 -30.63 20.52
CA GLU A 744 25.84 -30.84 20.83
C GLU A 744 26.23 -32.25 20.35
N PRO A 745 27.17 -32.41 19.41
CA PRO A 745 27.62 -33.73 18.97
C PRO A 745 28.24 -34.52 20.12
N LEU A 746 27.83 -35.78 20.31
CA LEU A 746 28.54 -36.66 21.23
C LEU A 746 29.85 -37.10 20.56
N LYS A 747 30.98 -36.71 21.15
CA LYS A 747 32.28 -37.18 20.69
C LYS A 747 32.27 -38.71 20.72
N GLN A 748 32.44 -39.34 19.57
CA GLN A 748 32.75 -40.77 19.53
C GLN A 748 34.02 -40.97 20.36
N SER A 749 33.94 -41.74 21.44
CA SER A 749 35.15 -42.23 22.09
C SER A 749 35.90 -43.03 21.03
N SER A 750 37.13 -42.61 20.72
CA SER A 750 38.06 -43.41 19.93
C SER A 750 38.16 -44.79 20.59
N ARG A 751 37.54 -45.79 19.97
CA ARG A 751 37.74 -47.19 20.34
C ARG A 751 39.10 -47.58 19.77
N ASP A 752 40.12 -47.55 20.64
CA ASP A 752 41.26 -48.46 20.52
C ASP A 752 40.84 -49.87 20.94
#